data_AF-A0A0K8TA25-F1
#
_entry.id   AF-A0A0K8TA25-F1
#
_cell.length_a   1.000
_cell.length_b   1.000
_cell.length_c   1.000
_cell.angle_alpha   90.00
_cell.angle_beta   90.00
_cell.angle_gamma   90.00
#
_symmetry.space_group_name_H-M   'P 1'
#
loop_
_entity.id
_entity.type
_entity.pdbx_description
1 polymer ?
#
loop_
_entity_poly.entity_id
_entity_poly.type
_entity_poly.pdbx_seq_one_letter_code
_entity_poly.pdbx_strand_id
1 'polypeptide(L)'
;MAQMIDTSSDSSSQLTRINAELNEKLKELDELKLSNMEAAREHKNREQELSQQLDSIKLTSEELRKELDIQKEHNEAQNNLIQNKLKVHISELESKLEDSVKTHVTTKQEKDALNEKVLQLEKSLKEVSCKFEESVKCKEDAMKNLEETKKLVEEGEIDKSNKSKEIDSLVSKLSNLEHDFKIISEEKLQLNEKLKHLEVARSESSSEMAKLKEENSSLLVKLDALSNATGNEMSVLKKCVDEKDEVIKNQLSNIEELKAKLGAADELVKKANKEIEGKNEELSVFKTSLKDTEGVRQNIIKEKEAMSAENEKLQIQASELTDRLMSSEQKELQLKKEIDVMGQRLQNLESSLEASSKSVEALKASQREKESQLSDIQESSTAKEAEFSARIEAMNKQLSELNIVLEMSQEEHENEVDKLKQKENVLANDLKKKEEDLIEASEKLAKYENELKMVKANSSEASKTLSDEVETLRKSSETTISSLSDKLKEQEREIKVKCDNEIKLEEQVKSMAGELEMMKKQNDNLVNAKLNNESEVAELSNQRRKAAEEKLKLEKELEESQAQALRFKQQLETEVSNRAATSTDLAKLESQLNLVKQEKLSVDEKLKSTMDELSRAKSKSETPRKAAQPDENGPTKSEEDAALNNWLEEKELADSQINFLNAIIVDMKKKNDDLQAQLDAFGRNGMQLSPSKIAKEVAPRLFCDICDMFDLHDTEDCPQQASDSPPPSPRPHRIAGSRKMEERPYCDICEVFGHDSSECDDAETF
;
A
#
# COMPACT_ATOMS: atom_id res chain seq x y z
N MET A 1 101.31 -4.52 114.77
CA MET A 1 101.63 -5.34 113.58
C MET A 1 100.36 -6.07 113.13
N ALA A 2 99.31 -5.32 112.78
CA ALA A 2 97.95 -5.85 112.59
C ALA A 2 97.07 -4.88 111.77
N GLN A 3 97.61 -4.32 110.69
CA GLN A 3 96.93 -3.27 109.91
C GLN A 3 97.37 -3.25 108.42
N MET A 4 97.84 -4.40 107.91
CA MET A 4 98.31 -4.60 106.53
C MET A 4 97.84 -5.95 105.95
N ILE A 5 96.74 -6.51 106.46
CA ILE A 5 96.25 -7.85 106.07
C ILE A 5 94.86 -7.77 105.42
N ASP A 6 93.95 -6.94 105.94
CA ASP A 6 92.56 -6.90 105.47
C ASP A 6 92.39 -6.39 104.03
N THR A 7 93.30 -5.55 103.54
CA THR A 7 93.29 -5.07 102.14
C THR A 7 93.54 -6.18 101.12
N SER A 8 94.20 -7.28 101.51
CA SER A 8 94.44 -8.41 100.60
C SER A 8 93.22 -9.32 100.43
N SER A 9 92.30 -9.33 101.41
CA SER A 9 91.10 -10.17 101.34
C SER A 9 90.08 -9.57 100.39
N ASP A 10 89.76 -8.28 100.57
CA ASP A 10 88.72 -7.58 99.80
C ASP A 10 89.07 -7.56 98.29
N SER A 11 90.31 -7.24 97.94
CA SER A 11 90.81 -7.31 96.55
C SER A 11 90.67 -8.72 95.95
N SER A 12 90.84 -9.79 96.72
CA SER A 12 90.69 -11.16 96.21
C SER A 12 89.21 -11.51 95.93
N SER A 13 88.28 -11.07 96.78
CA SER A 13 86.84 -11.21 96.52
C SER A 13 86.38 -10.37 95.32
N GLN A 14 86.88 -9.14 95.18
CA GLN A 14 86.60 -8.29 94.03
C GLN A 14 87.14 -8.90 92.73
N LEU A 15 88.38 -9.42 92.72
CA LEU A 15 88.94 -10.09 91.55
C LEU A 15 88.14 -11.34 91.16
N THR A 16 87.69 -12.12 92.15
CA THR A 16 86.86 -13.31 91.92
C THR A 16 85.51 -12.94 91.31
N ARG A 17 84.89 -11.86 91.78
CA ARG A 17 83.65 -11.32 91.22
C ARG A 17 83.82 -10.80 89.79
N ILE A 18 84.87 -10.02 89.53
CA ILE A 18 85.19 -9.52 88.18
C ILE A 18 85.45 -10.68 87.22
N ASN A 19 86.14 -11.74 87.65
CA ASN A 19 86.34 -12.95 86.85
C ASN A 19 85.03 -13.72 86.60
N ALA A 20 84.09 -13.74 87.55
CA ALA A 20 82.77 -14.33 87.34
C ALA A 20 81.94 -13.53 86.32
N GLU A 21 81.85 -12.21 86.50
CA GLU A 21 81.16 -11.29 85.59
C GLU A 21 81.80 -11.31 84.18
N LEU A 22 83.13 -11.43 84.08
CA LEU A 22 83.83 -11.60 82.81
C LEU A 22 83.52 -12.94 82.13
N ASN A 23 83.48 -14.05 82.88
CA ASN A 23 83.10 -15.37 82.34
C ASN A 23 81.63 -15.39 81.90
N GLU A 24 80.74 -14.71 82.61
CA GLU A 24 79.33 -14.53 82.23
C GLU A 24 79.22 -13.72 80.92
N LYS A 25 79.97 -12.62 80.78
CA LYS A 25 80.03 -11.85 79.52
C LYS A 25 80.71 -12.57 78.37
N LEU A 26 81.67 -13.46 78.63
CA LEU A 26 82.22 -14.36 77.60
C LEU A 26 81.17 -15.38 77.13
N LYS A 27 80.38 -15.93 78.06
CA LYS A 27 79.28 -16.85 77.73
C LYS A 27 78.15 -16.17 76.96
N GLU A 28 77.71 -14.97 77.38
CA GLU A 28 76.76 -14.14 76.60
C GLU A 28 77.30 -13.85 75.19
N LEU A 29 78.59 -13.51 75.07
CA LEU A 29 79.22 -13.21 73.79
C LEU A 29 79.30 -14.45 72.87
N ASP A 30 79.54 -15.65 73.42
CA ASP A 30 79.57 -16.89 72.65
C ASP A 30 78.16 -17.38 72.27
N GLU A 31 77.15 -17.18 73.13
CA GLU A 31 75.74 -17.40 72.80
C GLU A 31 75.26 -16.44 71.70
N LEU A 32 75.64 -15.17 71.76
CA LEU A 32 75.39 -14.18 70.70
C LEU A 32 76.11 -14.52 69.38
N LYS A 33 77.35 -15.03 69.43
CA LYS A 33 78.04 -15.54 68.21
C LYS A 33 77.29 -16.71 67.60
N LEU A 34 76.85 -17.67 68.41
CA LEU A 34 76.13 -18.85 67.94
C LEU A 34 74.81 -18.45 67.29
N SER A 35 73.99 -17.64 67.97
CA SER A 35 72.72 -17.13 67.43
C SER A 35 72.92 -16.32 66.15
N ASN A 36 73.96 -15.50 66.05
CA ASN A 36 74.28 -14.74 64.84
C ASN A 36 74.77 -15.65 63.69
N MET A 37 75.49 -16.75 63.99
CA MET A 37 75.87 -17.76 62.99
C MET A 37 74.66 -18.57 62.51
N GLU A 38 73.69 -18.85 63.38
CA GLU A 38 72.43 -19.51 63.03
C GLU A 38 71.56 -18.59 62.16
N ALA A 39 71.36 -17.33 62.55
CA ALA A 39 70.65 -16.33 61.75
C ALA A 39 71.31 -16.12 60.37
N ALA A 40 72.65 -16.04 60.31
CA ALA A 40 73.37 -15.95 59.03
C ALA A 40 73.18 -17.19 58.14
N ARG A 41 72.99 -18.38 58.75
CA ARG A 41 72.69 -19.62 58.03
C ARG A 41 71.25 -19.66 57.53
N GLU A 42 70.29 -19.20 58.33
CA GLU A 42 68.89 -19.06 57.92
C GLU A 42 68.72 -18.05 56.79
N HIS A 43 69.37 -16.87 56.88
CA HIS A 43 69.41 -15.90 55.80
C HIS A 43 69.97 -16.49 54.50
N LYS A 44 71.07 -17.25 54.57
CA LYS A 44 71.66 -17.90 53.40
C LYS A 44 70.76 -18.99 52.80
N ASN A 45 70.09 -19.79 53.64
CA ASN A 45 69.10 -20.76 53.16
C ASN A 45 67.95 -20.04 52.45
N ARG A 46 67.44 -18.95 53.04
CA ARG A 46 66.33 -18.16 52.46
C ARG A 46 66.71 -17.45 51.17
N GLU A 47 67.97 -16.98 51.05
CA GLU A 47 68.53 -16.46 49.80
C GLU A 47 68.56 -17.53 48.69
N GLN A 48 68.95 -18.77 49.03
CA GLN A 48 68.94 -19.90 48.09
C GLN A 48 67.52 -20.29 47.67
N GLU A 49 66.56 -20.34 48.60
CA GLU A 49 65.14 -20.55 48.29
C GLU A 49 64.59 -19.47 47.35
N LEU A 50 64.89 -18.20 47.63
CA LEU A 50 64.45 -17.07 46.81
C LEU A 50 65.09 -17.10 45.41
N SER A 51 66.35 -17.52 45.27
CA SER A 51 66.98 -17.73 43.96
C SER A 51 66.30 -18.85 43.18
N GLN A 52 66.01 -19.99 43.81
CA GLN A 52 65.30 -21.10 43.16
C GLN A 52 63.88 -20.71 42.73
N GLN A 53 63.16 -19.96 43.57
CA GLN A 53 61.85 -19.40 43.21
C GLN A 53 61.95 -18.42 42.05
N LEU A 54 62.94 -17.53 42.05
CA LEU A 54 63.19 -16.58 40.96
C LEU A 54 63.49 -17.29 39.64
N ASP A 55 64.31 -18.35 39.65
CA ASP A 55 64.67 -19.10 38.46
C ASP A 55 63.49 -19.94 37.92
N SER A 56 62.65 -20.49 38.79
CA SER A 56 61.37 -21.13 38.41
C SER A 56 60.39 -20.15 37.77
N ILE A 57 60.32 -18.90 38.30
CA ILE A 57 59.51 -17.82 37.73
C ILE A 57 60.05 -17.37 36.37
N LYS A 58 61.38 -17.28 36.18
CA LYS A 58 61.98 -17.00 34.86
C LYS A 58 61.57 -18.06 33.84
N LEU A 59 61.73 -19.34 34.19
CA LEU A 59 61.51 -20.47 33.28
C LEU A 59 60.05 -20.56 32.84
N THR A 60 59.10 -20.49 33.78
CA THR A 60 57.67 -20.41 33.48
C THR A 60 57.28 -19.15 32.70
N SER A 61 57.94 -18.01 32.93
CA SER A 61 57.72 -16.80 32.12
C SER A 61 58.25 -16.91 30.68
N GLU A 62 59.25 -17.77 30.44
CA GLU A 62 59.79 -18.04 29.11
C GLU A 62 58.92 -19.05 28.34
N GLU A 63 58.36 -20.05 29.03
CA GLU A 63 57.34 -20.97 28.50
C GLU A 63 56.08 -20.21 28.08
N LEU A 64 55.55 -19.34 28.95
CA LEU A 64 54.38 -18.50 28.64
C LEU A 64 54.62 -17.54 27.46
N ARG A 65 55.87 -17.08 27.23
CA ARG A 65 56.21 -16.28 26.04
C ARG A 65 56.17 -17.11 24.77
N LYS A 66 56.73 -18.32 24.79
CA LYS A 66 56.73 -19.25 23.65
C LYS A 66 55.30 -19.63 23.25
N GLU A 67 54.45 -19.95 24.23
CA GLU A 67 53.03 -20.24 23.99
C GLU A 67 52.29 -19.02 23.39
N LEU A 68 52.53 -17.82 23.93
CA LEU A 68 51.95 -16.58 23.42
C LEU A 68 52.39 -16.28 21.97
N ASP A 69 53.65 -16.55 21.63
CA ASP A 69 54.17 -16.33 20.27
C ASP A 69 53.63 -17.38 19.28
N ILE A 70 53.54 -18.65 19.67
CA ILE A 70 52.84 -19.70 18.89
C ILE A 70 51.38 -19.31 18.65
N GLN A 71 50.70 -18.77 19.67
CA GLN A 71 49.30 -18.35 19.54
C GLN A 71 49.14 -17.12 18.62
N LYS A 72 50.12 -16.21 18.55
CA LYS A 72 50.15 -15.14 17.53
C LYS A 72 50.28 -15.71 16.12
N GLU A 73 51.25 -16.59 15.89
CA GLU A 73 51.46 -17.23 14.59
C GLU A 73 50.21 -17.99 14.12
N HIS A 74 49.53 -18.70 15.04
CA HIS A 74 48.26 -19.36 14.75
C HIS A 74 47.15 -18.37 14.34
N ASN A 75 46.97 -17.30 15.12
CA ASN A 75 45.98 -16.26 14.83
C ASN A 75 46.27 -15.53 13.50
N GLU A 76 47.54 -15.27 13.18
CA GLU A 76 47.96 -14.66 11.93
C GLU A 76 47.73 -15.60 10.74
N ALA A 77 48.07 -16.89 10.87
CA ALA A 77 47.75 -17.89 9.86
C ALA A 77 46.23 -18.04 9.63
N GLN A 78 45.43 -18.01 10.71
CA GLN A 78 43.96 -18.06 10.63
C GLN A 78 43.38 -16.81 9.96
N ASN A 79 43.87 -15.62 10.30
CA ASN A 79 43.47 -14.36 9.67
C ASN A 79 43.81 -14.35 8.17
N ASN A 80 45.01 -14.77 7.79
CA ASN A 80 45.41 -14.91 6.39
C ASN A 80 44.53 -15.93 5.64
N LEU A 81 44.15 -17.04 6.27
CA LEU A 81 43.22 -18.01 5.68
C LEU A 81 41.82 -17.42 5.48
N ILE A 82 41.30 -16.66 6.45
CA ILE A 82 40.01 -15.97 6.35
C ILE A 82 40.05 -14.90 5.25
N GLN A 83 41.09 -14.08 5.19
CA GLN A 83 41.25 -13.03 4.19
C GLN A 83 41.34 -13.60 2.76
N ASN A 84 42.05 -14.71 2.57
CA ASN A 84 42.09 -15.40 1.28
C ASN A 84 40.72 -16.00 0.88
N LYS A 85 39.98 -16.60 1.82
CA LYS A 85 38.61 -17.09 1.56
C LYS A 85 37.65 -15.95 1.19
N LEU A 86 37.69 -14.83 1.92
CA LEU A 86 36.92 -13.64 1.61
C LEU A 86 37.24 -13.11 0.21
N LYS A 87 38.53 -13.03 -0.15
CA LYS A 87 38.95 -12.58 -1.48
C LYS A 87 38.42 -13.47 -2.61
N VAL A 88 38.43 -14.80 -2.42
CA VAL A 88 37.85 -15.74 -3.41
C VAL A 88 36.33 -15.52 -3.54
N HIS A 89 35.58 -15.47 -2.44
CA HIS A 89 34.14 -15.21 -2.49
C HIS A 89 33.79 -13.83 -3.08
N ILE A 90 34.60 -12.79 -2.85
CA ILE A 90 34.42 -11.48 -3.48
C ILE A 90 34.52 -11.63 -4.99
N SER A 91 35.58 -12.24 -5.53
CA SER A 91 35.71 -12.41 -6.98
C SER A 91 34.71 -13.39 -7.61
N GLU A 92 34.21 -14.38 -6.87
CA GLU A 92 33.07 -15.21 -7.29
C GLU A 92 31.76 -14.41 -7.37
N LEU A 93 31.53 -13.47 -6.45
CA LEU A 93 30.38 -12.57 -6.46
C LEU A 93 30.50 -11.49 -7.55
N GLU A 94 31.69 -10.92 -7.76
CA GLU A 94 31.99 -9.98 -8.84
C GLU A 94 31.70 -10.63 -10.21
N SER A 95 32.17 -11.86 -10.45
CA SER A 95 31.90 -12.59 -11.70
C SER A 95 30.40 -12.87 -11.89
N LYS A 96 29.69 -13.32 -10.85
CA LYS A 96 28.23 -13.56 -10.90
C LYS A 96 27.45 -12.28 -11.14
N LEU A 97 27.89 -11.15 -10.58
CA LEU A 97 27.30 -9.84 -10.81
C LEU A 97 27.53 -9.39 -12.25
N GLU A 98 28.73 -9.57 -12.81
CA GLU A 98 29.03 -9.22 -14.20
C GLU A 98 28.15 -10.01 -15.19
N ASP A 99 27.95 -11.31 -14.96
CA ASP A 99 27.09 -12.15 -15.81
C ASP A 99 25.59 -11.84 -15.63
N SER A 100 25.16 -11.47 -14.42
CA SER A 100 23.82 -10.94 -14.15
C SER A 100 23.58 -9.59 -14.87
N VAL A 101 24.59 -8.72 -14.92
CA VAL A 101 24.52 -7.46 -15.67
C VAL A 101 24.48 -7.72 -17.18
N LYS A 102 25.31 -8.62 -17.73
CA LYS A 102 25.25 -9.00 -19.16
C LYS A 102 23.86 -9.51 -19.55
N THR A 103 23.29 -10.43 -18.77
CA THR A 103 21.95 -10.99 -19.03
C THR A 103 20.82 -9.98 -18.83
N HIS A 104 20.94 -9.02 -17.90
CA HIS A 104 20.03 -7.89 -17.82
C HIS A 104 20.15 -6.94 -19.04
N VAL A 105 21.35 -6.75 -19.60
CA VAL A 105 21.54 -5.92 -20.80
C VAL A 105 20.92 -6.59 -22.03
N THR A 106 21.11 -7.90 -22.24
CA THR A 106 20.51 -8.60 -23.39
C THR A 106 18.98 -8.66 -23.28
N THR A 107 18.44 -9.02 -22.12
CA THR A 107 16.97 -9.05 -21.92
C THR A 107 16.33 -7.66 -22.01
N LYS A 108 17.05 -6.58 -21.65
CA LYS A 108 16.61 -5.22 -21.95
C LYS A 108 16.57 -4.94 -23.46
N GLN A 109 17.62 -5.29 -24.20
CA GLN A 109 17.67 -5.11 -25.66
C GLN A 109 16.55 -5.90 -26.37
N GLU A 110 16.28 -7.13 -25.93
CA GLU A 110 15.16 -7.95 -26.43
C GLU A 110 13.80 -7.32 -26.12
N LYS A 111 13.61 -6.78 -24.91
CA LYS A 111 12.40 -6.05 -24.51
C LYS A 111 12.21 -4.78 -25.34
N ASP A 112 13.26 -3.98 -25.54
CA ASP A 112 13.18 -2.74 -26.30
C ASP A 112 12.87 -3.02 -27.79
N ALA A 113 13.46 -4.06 -28.38
CA ALA A 113 13.13 -4.53 -29.73
C ALA A 113 11.71 -5.17 -29.84
N LEU A 114 11.18 -5.73 -28.75
CA LEU A 114 9.79 -6.21 -28.70
C LEU A 114 8.80 -5.03 -28.61
N ASN A 115 9.11 -4.00 -27.82
CA ASN A 115 8.32 -2.77 -27.74
C ASN A 115 8.24 -2.06 -29.10
N GLU A 116 9.33 -1.99 -29.86
CA GLU A 116 9.34 -1.41 -31.21
C GLU A 116 8.41 -2.19 -32.17
N LYS A 117 8.44 -3.53 -32.12
CA LYS A 117 7.51 -4.38 -32.88
C LYS A 117 6.05 -4.19 -32.47
N VAL A 118 5.76 -4.05 -31.17
CA VAL A 118 4.40 -3.74 -30.68
C VAL A 118 3.93 -2.39 -31.21
N LEU A 119 4.76 -1.35 -31.14
CA LEU A 119 4.44 -0.02 -31.67
C LEU A 119 4.17 -0.04 -33.18
N GLN A 120 4.92 -0.85 -33.93
CA GLN A 120 4.71 -1.03 -35.37
C GLN A 120 3.40 -1.79 -35.67
N LEU A 121 3.09 -2.84 -34.90
CA LEU A 121 1.83 -3.59 -35.01
C LEU A 121 0.62 -2.72 -34.66
N GLU A 122 0.70 -1.89 -33.61
CA GLU A 122 -0.34 -0.91 -33.27
C GLU A 122 -0.59 0.08 -34.42
N LYS A 123 0.48 0.56 -35.07
CA LYS A 123 0.35 1.46 -36.22
C LYS A 123 -0.36 0.77 -37.38
N SER A 124 0.04 -0.45 -37.72
CA SER A 124 -0.64 -1.25 -38.75
C SER A 124 -2.10 -1.56 -38.40
N LEU A 125 -2.41 -1.82 -37.13
CA LEU A 125 -3.79 -2.04 -36.65
C LEU A 125 -4.64 -0.77 -36.79
N LYS A 126 -4.10 0.41 -36.46
CA LYS A 126 -4.75 1.71 -36.67
C LYS A 126 -5.01 1.99 -38.15
N GLU A 127 -4.05 1.69 -39.04
CA GLU A 127 -4.23 1.81 -40.50
C GLU A 127 -5.31 0.84 -41.05
N VAL A 128 -5.40 -0.37 -40.51
CA VAL A 128 -6.46 -1.34 -40.89
C VAL A 128 -7.83 -0.90 -40.36
N SER A 129 -7.92 -0.39 -39.12
CA SER A 129 -9.16 0.15 -38.56
C SER A 129 -9.71 1.32 -39.37
N CYS A 130 -8.84 2.27 -39.77
CA CYS A 130 -9.23 3.40 -40.61
C CYS A 130 -9.82 2.94 -41.95
N LYS A 131 -9.15 2.00 -42.65
CA LYS A 131 -9.64 1.40 -43.91
C LYS A 131 -10.94 0.62 -43.73
N PHE A 132 -11.15 -0.01 -42.57
CA PHE A 132 -12.40 -0.67 -42.24
C PHE A 132 -13.54 0.34 -42.05
N GLU A 133 -13.31 1.44 -41.32
CA GLU A 133 -14.29 2.53 -41.17
C GLU A 133 -14.65 3.19 -42.51
N GLU A 134 -13.67 3.41 -43.39
CA GLU A 134 -13.90 3.88 -44.77
C GLU A 134 -14.77 2.89 -45.56
N SER A 135 -14.49 1.59 -45.46
CA SER A 135 -15.29 0.54 -46.10
C SER A 135 -16.70 0.40 -45.50
N VAL A 136 -16.89 0.69 -44.22
CA VAL A 136 -18.22 0.70 -43.58
C VAL A 136 -19.03 1.90 -44.08
N LYS A 137 -18.46 3.12 -44.08
CA LYS A 137 -19.12 4.32 -44.62
C LYS A 137 -19.51 4.14 -46.09
N CYS A 138 -18.61 3.61 -46.92
CA CYS A 138 -18.89 3.30 -48.33
C CYS A 138 -20.06 2.29 -48.49
N LYS A 139 -20.16 1.31 -47.59
CA LYS A 139 -21.29 0.36 -47.56
C LYS A 139 -22.59 1.03 -47.10
N GLU A 140 -22.55 1.94 -46.12
CA GLU A 140 -23.71 2.70 -45.66
C GLU A 140 -24.26 3.62 -46.76
N ASP A 141 -23.39 4.37 -47.45
CA ASP A 141 -23.75 5.18 -48.61
C ASP A 141 -24.36 4.31 -49.74
N ALA A 142 -23.76 3.14 -50.01
CA ALA A 142 -24.29 2.21 -51.01
C ALA A 142 -25.67 1.65 -50.62
N MET A 143 -25.90 1.32 -49.34
CA MET A 143 -27.22 0.90 -48.84
C MET A 143 -28.25 2.03 -48.92
N LYS A 144 -27.86 3.27 -48.62
CA LYS A 144 -28.73 4.45 -48.74
C LYS A 144 -29.15 4.69 -50.20
N ASN A 145 -28.20 4.65 -51.13
CA ASN A 145 -28.47 4.78 -52.57
C ASN A 145 -29.37 3.64 -53.09
N LEU A 146 -29.21 2.42 -52.56
CA LEU A 146 -30.10 1.29 -52.87
C LEU A 146 -31.53 1.52 -52.34
N GLU A 147 -31.68 2.13 -51.17
CA GLU A 147 -32.99 2.42 -50.59
C GLU A 147 -33.70 3.59 -51.29
N GLU A 148 -32.96 4.61 -51.71
CA GLU A 148 -33.49 5.71 -52.54
C GLU A 148 -33.92 5.21 -53.93
N THR A 149 -33.16 4.30 -54.54
CA THR A 149 -33.55 3.70 -55.84
C THR A 149 -34.74 2.74 -55.74
N LYS A 150 -34.93 2.00 -54.62
CA LYS A 150 -36.18 1.24 -54.38
C LYS A 150 -37.41 2.15 -54.38
N LYS A 151 -37.36 3.27 -53.65
CA LYS A 151 -38.49 4.21 -53.54
C LYS A 151 -38.90 4.77 -54.89
N LEU A 152 -37.93 5.14 -55.73
CA LEU A 152 -38.18 5.59 -57.11
C LEU A 152 -38.81 4.49 -57.99
N VAL A 153 -38.52 3.21 -57.74
CA VAL A 153 -39.18 2.08 -58.41
C VAL A 153 -40.61 1.90 -57.90
N GLU A 154 -40.84 1.92 -56.58
CA GLU A 154 -42.19 1.82 -55.98
C GLU A 154 -43.11 2.98 -56.43
N GLU A 155 -42.60 4.21 -56.44
CA GLU A 155 -43.29 5.39 -57.00
C GLU A 155 -43.65 5.18 -58.49
N GLY A 156 -42.72 4.64 -59.29
CA GLY A 156 -42.96 4.30 -60.69
C GLY A 156 -44.02 3.22 -60.90
N GLU A 157 -44.09 2.21 -60.03
CA GLU A 157 -45.14 1.18 -60.08
C GLU A 157 -46.51 1.70 -59.64
N ILE A 158 -46.55 2.59 -58.63
CA ILE A 158 -47.77 3.29 -58.22
C ILE A 158 -48.29 4.17 -59.36
N ASP A 159 -47.43 4.95 -60.02
CA ASP A 159 -47.82 5.84 -61.11
C ASP A 159 -48.31 5.06 -62.35
N LYS A 160 -47.66 3.92 -62.65
CA LYS A 160 -48.11 2.95 -63.66
C LYS A 160 -49.47 2.33 -63.30
N SER A 161 -49.69 1.96 -62.03
CA SER A 161 -50.98 1.46 -61.54
C SER A 161 -52.09 2.50 -61.68
N ASN A 162 -51.80 3.76 -61.37
CA ASN A 162 -52.75 4.86 -61.47
C ASN A 162 -53.13 5.17 -62.93
N LYS A 163 -52.15 5.18 -63.85
CA LYS A 163 -52.41 5.32 -65.28
C LYS A 163 -53.19 4.13 -65.87
N SER A 164 -53.00 2.90 -65.37
CA SER A 164 -53.86 1.78 -65.74
C SER A 164 -55.32 2.03 -65.32
N LYS A 165 -55.56 2.40 -64.05
CA LYS A 165 -56.91 2.70 -63.54
C LYS A 165 -57.58 3.86 -64.30
N GLU A 166 -56.80 4.85 -64.74
CA GLU A 166 -57.29 5.95 -65.58
C GLU A 166 -57.71 5.47 -66.97
N ILE A 167 -56.90 4.61 -67.62
CA ILE A 167 -57.25 3.95 -68.89
C ILE A 167 -58.51 3.09 -68.71
N ASP A 168 -58.58 2.26 -67.67
CA ASP A 168 -59.75 1.41 -67.37
C ASP A 168 -61.01 2.26 -67.13
N SER A 169 -60.85 3.42 -66.46
CA SER A 169 -61.93 4.40 -66.27
C SER A 169 -62.39 5.05 -67.58
N LEU A 170 -61.46 5.37 -68.50
CA LEU A 170 -61.76 5.93 -69.81
C LEU A 170 -62.44 4.90 -70.72
N VAL A 171 -61.99 3.65 -70.73
CA VAL A 171 -62.65 2.52 -71.42
C VAL A 171 -64.06 2.30 -70.87
N SER A 172 -64.23 2.31 -69.54
CA SER A 172 -65.57 2.20 -68.91
C SER A 172 -66.49 3.36 -69.31
N LYS A 173 -65.96 4.60 -69.34
CA LYS A 173 -66.71 5.78 -69.78
C LYS A 173 -67.11 5.70 -71.26
N LEU A 174 -66.24 5.20 -72.13
CA LEU A 174 -66.55 4.97 -73.55
C LEU A 174 -67.64 3.92 -73.72
N SER A 175 -67.55 2.78 -73.03
CA SER A 175 -68.59 1.74 -73.06
C SER A 175 -69.94 2.24 -72.53
N ASN A 176 -69.93 3.10 -71.50
CA ASN A 176 -71.15 3.73 -71.00
C ASN A 176 -71.71 4.74 -72.01
N LEU A 177 -70.87 5.58 -72.62
CA LEU A 177 -71.32 6.52 -73.66
C LEU A 177 -71.88 5.81 -74.91
N GLU A 178 -71.33 4.65 -75.30
CA GLU A 178 -71.92 3.81 -76.35
C GLU A 178 -73.28 3.22 -75.94
N HIS A 179 -73.43 2.82 -74.68
CA HIS A 179 -74.70 2.33 -74.15
C HIS A 179 -75.74 3.46 -74.05
N ASP A 180 -75.37 4.62 -73.53
CA ASP A 180 -76.19 5.82 -73.43
C ASP A 180 -76.61 6.31 -74.81
N PHE A 181 -75.73 6.29 -75.82
CA PHE A 181 -76.08 6.66 -77.19
C PHE A 181 -77.13 5.70 -77.78
N LYS A 182 -77.09 4.42 -77.39
CA LYS A 182 -78.05 3.39 -77.79
C LYS A 182 -79.40 3.58 -77.06
N ILE A 183 -79.38 3.80 -75.75
CA ILE A 183 -80.56 4.15 -74.94
C ILE A 183 -81.21 5.43 -75.50
N ILE A 184 -80.45 6.51 -75.72
CA ILE A 184 -80.97 7.77 -76.27
C ILE A 184 -81.55 7.56 -77.67
N SER A 185 -81.03 6.63 -78.48
CA SER A 185 -81.63 6.28 -79.78
C SER A 185 -82.98 5.56 -79.63
N GLU A 186 -83.15 4.71 -78.62
CA GLU A 186 -84.40 4.00 -78.32
C GLU A 186 -85.41 4.89 -77.57
N GLU A 187 -84.95 5.72 -76.64
CA GLU A 187 -85.75 6.73 -75.94
C GLU A 187 -86.22 7.84 -76.89
N LYS A 188 -85.42 8.26 -77.86
CA LYS A 188 -85.85 9.18 -78.93
C LYS A 188 -87.01 8.59 -79.74
N LEU A 189 -87.05 7.26 -79.91
CA LEU A 189 -88.17 6.54 -80.48
C LEU A 189 -89.39 6.58 -79.54
N GLN A 190 -89.22 6.19 -78.28
CA GLN A 190 -90.31 6.17 -77.28
C GLN A 190 -90.85 7.57 -76.91
N LEU A 191 -90.05 8.62 -76.91
CA LEU A 191 -90.50 10.00 -76.64
C LEU A 191 -91.37 10.53 -77.77
N ASN A 192 -91.10 10.11 -79.02
CA ASN A 192 -91.97 10.35 -80.17
C ASN A 192 -93.36 9.69 -80.00
N GLU A 193 -93.46 8.64 -79.18
CA GLU A 193 -94.71 7.97 -78.82
C GLU A 193 -95.33 8.52 -77.52
N LYS A 194 -94.52 8.95 -76.55
CA LYS A 194 -94.98 9.50 -75.25
C LYS A 194 -95.42 10.97 -75.33
N LEU A 195 -94.90 11.76 -76.28
CA LEU A 195 -95.41 13.12 -76.54
C LEU A 195 -96.89 13.08 -76.96
N LYS A 196 -97.30 12.08 -77.75
CA LYS A 196 -98.72 11.80 -78.09
C LYS A 196 -99.61 11.45 -76.89
N HIS A 197 -99.04 11.18 -75.71
CA HIS A 197 -99.79 10.77 -74.51
C HIS A 197 -99.77 11.82 -73.39
N LEU A 198 -98.67 12.54 -73.16
CA LEU A 198 -98.57 13.45 -72.02
C LEU A 198 -99.33 14.79 -72.18
N GLU A 199 -99.80 15.11 -73.38
CA GLU A 199 -100.79 16.19 -73.58
C GLU A 199 -102.13 15.93 -72.86
N VAL A 200 -102.40 14.69 -72.43
CA VAL A 200 -103.69 14.26 -71.85
C VAL A 200 -103.78 14.42 -70.33
N ALA A 201 -102.65 14.42 -69.59
CA ALA A 201 -102.66 14.05 -68.15
C ALA A 201 -102.23 15.14 -67.14
N ARG A 202 -101.89 16.36 -67.57
CA ARG A 202 -101.34 17.42 -66.68
C ARG A 202 -102.41 18.10 -65.78
N SER A 203 -103.68 17.69 -65.85
CA SER A 203 -104.85 18.41 -65.34
C SER A 203 -105.05 18.44 -63.82
N GLU A 204 -104.52 17.50 -63.05
CA GLU A 204 -105.32 16.97 -61.92
C GLU A 204 -104.79 17.03 -60.47
N SER A 205 -103.50 17.26 -60.17
CA SER A 205 -103.01 17.13 -58.78
C SER A 205 -102.41 18.38 -58.14
N SER A 206 -103.20 18.96 -57.23
CA SER A 206 -102.91 19.21 -55.79
C SER A 206 -101.46 18.98 -55.31
N SER A 207 -100.81 19.84 -54.51
CA SER A 207 -101.22 20.56 -53.28
C SER A 207 -101.53 19.67 -52.07
N GLU A 208 -100.56 19.47 -51.17
CA GLU A 208 -100.77 19.38 -49.71
C GLU A 208 -99.45 19.35 -48.89
N MET A 209 -99.57 19.35 -47.55
CA MET A 209 -98.57 19.02 -46.50
C MET A 209 -97.32 19.90 -46.28
N ALA A 210 -97.38 20.72 -45.21
CA ALA A 210 -96.23 21.19 -44.43
C ALA A 210 -96.66 21.66 -43.01
N LYS A 211 -95.92 21.32 -41.93
CA LYS A 211 -95.84 22.00 -40.59
C LYS A 211 -95.12 21.18 -39.49
N LEU A 212 -94.75 21.87 -38.40
CA LEU A 212 -94.36 21.42 -37.03
C LEU A 212 -92.92 20.90 -36.75
N LYS A 213 -92.08 21.74 -36.10
CA LYS A 213 -91.35 21.43 -34.84
C LYS A 213 -90.59 22.64 -34.27
N GLU A 214 -90.71 22.87 -32.95
CA GLU A 214 -90.11 23.98 -32.16
C GLU A 214 -90.23 23.64 -30.65
N GLU A 215 -89.22 23.93 -29.80
CA GLU A 215 -89.34 24.37 -28.36
C GLU A 215 -88.08 24.22 -27.44
N ASN A 216 -88.05 25.06 -26.39
CA ASN A 216 -87.45 24.92 -25.03
C ASN A 216 -85.92 25.06 -24.72
N SER A 217 -85.58 25.59 -23.52
CA SER A 217 -84.21 25.79 -22.92
C SER A 217 -84.27 26.36 -21.47
N SER A 218 -83.16 26.46 -20.68
CA SER A 218 -82.89 27.51 -19.61
C SER A 218 -81.82 27.20 -18.49
N LEU A 219 -81.44 28.26 -17.72
CA LEU A 219 -80.66 28.38 -16.42
C LEU A 219 -79.11 28.19 -16.43
N LEU A 220 -78.19 28.94 -15.75
CA LEU A 220 -78.10 30.19 -14.92
C LEU A 220 -78.22 30.14 -13.36
N VAL A 221 -77.55 30.94 -12.47
CA VAL A 221 -76.23 31.70 -12.43
C VAL A 221 -75.95 32.41 -11.03
N LYS A 222 -74.70 32.88 -10.74
CA LYS A 222 -74.23 34.08 -9.91
C LYS A 222 -73.79 34.08 -8.40
N LEU A 223 -72.68 34.83 -8.11
CA LEU A 223 -72.28 35.74 -6.96
C LEU A 223 -70.80 36.24 -7.16
N ASP A 224 -70.16 37.37 -6.72
CA ASP A 224 -70.39 38.64 -5.93
C ASP A 224 -69.98 38.64 -4.40
N ALA A 225 -69.30 39.62 -3.70
CA ALA A 225 -68.42 40.81 -3.97
C ALA A 225 -67.80 41.52 -2.66
N LEU A 226 -66.92 42.58 -2.75
CA LEU A 226 -66.50 43.65 -1.74
C LEU A 226 -65.39 43.37 -0.63
N SER A 227 -64.63 44.28 0.09
CA SER A 227 -64.23 45.74 0.12
C SER A 227 -63.00 46.07 1.10
N ASN A 228 -62.60 47.35 1.43
CA ASN A 228 -61.31 47.82 2.10
C ASN A 228 -61.40 49.01 3.19
N ALA A 229 -60.30 49.36 3.97
CA ALA A 229 -60.22 50.42 5.07
C ALA A 229 -58.77 51.03 5.46
N THR A 230 -58.62 52.01 6.43
CA THR A 230 -57.36 52.82 6.80
C THR A 230 -57.20 53.41 8.28
N GLY A 231 -56.11 54.16 8.68
CA GLY A 231 -55.83 54.81 10.04
C GLY A 231 -54.61 55.83 10.21
N ASN A 232 -54.32 56.49 11.39
CA ASN A 232 -53.30 57.61 11.60
C ASN A 232 -52.84 58.03 13.09
N GLU A 233 -51.83 58.96 13.28
CA GLU A 233 -51.49 59.96 14.41
C GLU A 233 -50.22 59.91 15.37
N MET A 234 -49.98 60.93 16.28
CA MET A 234 -48.63 61.58 16.60
C MET A 234 -48.36 62.30 18.01
N SER A 235 -47.08 62.56 18.41
CA SER A 235 -46.51 63.74 19.23
C SER A 235 -46.30 63.68 20.80
N VAL A 236 -45.56 64.50 21.64
CA VAL A 236 -44.40 65.51 21.61
C VAL A 236 -43.92 66.05 23.04
N LEU A 237 -42.74 66.74 23.18
CA LEU A 237 -42.25 67.77 24.21
C LEU A 237 -41.21 67.47 25.39
N LYS A 238 -40.67 68.52 26.11
CA LYS A 238 -39.43 68.56 27.01
C LYS A 238 -39.16 69.88 27.84
N LYS A 239 -38.66 69.87 29.13
CA LYS A 239 -37.98 70.99 29.92
C LYS A 239 -37.58 70.66 31.43
N CYS A 240 -36.61 71.39 32.07
CA CYS A 240 -36.39 71.71 33.54
C CYS A 240 -34.94 71.52 34.11
N VAL A 241 -34.32 72.50 34.85
CA VAL A 241 -32.96 72.42 35.50
C VAL A 241 -32.70 73.21 36.83
N ASP A 242 -33.28 74.39 37.10
CA ASP A 242 -32.55 75.49 37.80
C ASP A 242 -32.86 75.83 39.30
N GLU A 243 -32.50 75.01 40.32
CA GLU A 243 -32.84 75.28 41.76
C GLU A 243 -31.84 74.82 42.87
N LYS A 244 -30.57 75.30 42.98
CA LYS A 244 -29.57 74.64 43.89
C LYS A 244 -28.66 75.40 44.90
N ASP A 245 -28.46 76.72 44.86
CA ASP A 245 -27.21 77.31 45.43
C ASP A 245 -27.15 77.83 46.89
N GLU A 246 -28.26 78.06 47.60
CA GLU A 246 -28.25 79.01 48.77
C GLU A 246 -27.65 78.49 50.12
N VAL A 247 -27.25 77.22 50.24
CA VAL A 247 -27.04 76.57 51.56
C VAL A 247 -25.72 76.92 52.29
N ILE A 248 -24.72 77.46 51.60
CA ILE A 248 -23.29 77.33 51.97
C ILE A 248 -22.82 78.18 53.19
N LYS A 249 -23.53 79.25 53.57
CA LYS A 249 -22.88 80.40 54.24
C LYS A 249 -22.63 80.32 55.76
N ASN A 250 -23.36 79.49 56.52
CA ASN A 250 -23.44 79.62 57.99
C ASN A 250 -22.36 78.89 58.82
N GLN A 251 -21.45 78.13 58.22
CA GLN A 251 -20.62 77.15 58.96
C GLN A 251 -19.31 77.69 59.57
N LEU A 252 -18.95 78.95 59.34
CA LEU A 252 -17.59 79.46 59.58
C LEU A 252 -17.23 79.86 61.03
N SER A 253 -18.20 80.03 61.94
CA SER A 253 -17.94 80.66 63.24
C SER A 253 -17.36 79.75 64.33
N ASN A 254 -17.53 78.42 64.24
CA ASN A 254 -17.15 77.47 65.31
C ASN A 254 -15.64 77.12 65.36
N ILE A 255 -14.81 77.83 64.59
CA ILE A 255 -13.48 77.35 64.20
C ILE A 255 -12.37 77.75 65.19
N GLU A 256 -12.52 78.84 65.94
CA GLU A 256 -11.37 79.48 66.59
C GLU A 256 -11.02 78.95 67.99
N GLU A 257 -12.01 78.63 68.83
CA GLU A 257 -11.76 78.14 70.21
C GLU A 257 -11.04 76.78 70.22
N LEU A 258 -11.20 75.99 69.16
CA LEU A 258 -10.50 74.72 68.96
C LEU A 258 -8.97 74.88 68.86
N LYS A 259 -8.45 76.05 68.45
CA LYS A 259 -7.01 76.28 68.26
C LYS A 259 -6.19 76.18 69.56
N ALA A 260 -6.77 76.54 70.71
CA ALA A 260 -6.00 76.62 71.96
C ALA A 260 -5.66 75.24 72.55
N LYS A 261 -6.57 74.26 72.44
CA LYS A 261 -6.33 72.88 72.89
C LYS A 261 -5.38 72.11 71.96
N LEU A 262 -5.27 72.55 70.71
CA LEU A 262 -4.36 72.00 69.70
C LEU A 262 -2.89 72.06 70.16
N GLY A 263 -2.43 73.22 70.64
CA GLY A 263 -1.01 73.43 70.99
C GLY A 263 -0.44 72.54 72.10
N ALA A 264 -1.29 72.05 73.01
CA ALA A 264 -0.87 71.08 74.04
C ALA A 264 -0.86 69.63 73.50
N ALA A 265 -1.74 69.32 72.54
CA ALA A 265 -1.68 68.07 71.79
C ALA A 265 -0.44 68.06 70.87
N ASP A 266 -0.08 69.19 70.26
CA ASP A 266 1.07 69.31 69.34
C ASP A 266 2.41 68.91 69.98
N GLU A 267 2.64 69.16 71.28
CA GLU A 267 3.86 68.70 71.98
C GLU A 267 3.89 67.18 72.17
N LEU A 268 2.76 66.57 72.54
CA LEU A 268 2.65 65.11 72.64
C LEU A 268 2.74 64.46 71.25
N VAL A 269 2.14 65.06 70.24
CA VAL A 269 2.23 64.65 68.83
C VAL A 269 3.66 64.75 68.32
N LYS A 270 4.43 65.81 68.60
CA LYS A 270 5.87 65.87 68.26
C LYS A 270 6.66 64.72 68.87
N LYS A 271 6.39 64.38 70.14
CA LYS A 271 7.13 63.32 70.84
C LYS A 271 6.77 61.93 70.29
N ALA A 272 5.48 61.67 70.08
CA ALA A 272 5.00 60.45 69.42
C ALA A 272 5.52 60.34 67.98
N ASN A 273 5.47 61.43 67.20
CA ASN A 273 6.00 61.49 65.85
C ASN A 273 7.48 61.12 65.78
N LYS A 274 8.28 61.48 66.81
CA LYS A 274 9.71 61.16 66.84
C LYS A 274 10.01 59.69 67.17
N GLU A 275 9.19 59.05 67.99
CA GLU A 275 9.23 57.59 68.19
C GLU A 275 8.71 56.85 66.93
N ILE A 276 7.68 57.40 66.28
CA ILE A 276 7.17 56.92 64.99
C ILE A 276 8.23 57.06 63.90
N GLU A 277 8.98 58.17 63.81
CA GLU A 277 10.09 58.36 62.87
C GLU A 277 11.14 57.27 63.05
N GLY A 278 11.65 57.04 64.26
CA GLY A 278 12.62 55.97 64.53
C GLY A 278 12.08 54.57 64.19
N LYS A 279 10.80 54.29 64.48
CA LYS A 279 10.16 53.03 64.08
C LYS A 279 9.91 52.92 62.58
N ASN A 280 9.72 54.03 61.88
CA ASN A 280 9.56 54.08 60.43
C ASN A 280 10.91 53.93 59.72
N GLU A 281 12.02 54.38 60.32
CA GLU A 281 13.39 54.10 59.89
C GLU A 281 13.73 52.61 60.05
N GLU A 282 13.48 52.01 61.22
CA GLU A 282 13.61 50.56 61.44
C GLU A 282 12.78 49.75 60.42
N LEU A 283 11.52 50.13 60.22
CA LEU A 283 10.60 49.48 59.29
C LEU A 283 11.03 49.68 57.83
N SER A 284 11.66 50.81 57.49
CA SER A 284 12.26 51.06 56.17
C SER A 284 13.42 50.11 55.90
N VAL A 285 14.34 49.92 56.86
CA VAL A 285 15.45 48.96 56.76
C VAL A 285 14.95 47.51 56.69
N PHE A 286 13.93 47.17 57.47
CA PHE A 286 13.31 45.84 57.38
C PHE A 286 12.66 45.63 56.00
N LYS A 287 11.97 46.66 55.46
CA LYS A 287 11.29 46.63 54.17
C LYS A 287 12.24 46.57 52.97
N THR A 288 13.44 47.16 53.04
CA THR A 288 14.47 46.93 52.01
C THR A 288 15.00 45.49 52.07
N SER A 289 15.34 44.98 53.25
CA SER A 289 15.76 43.57 53.41
C SER A 289 14.70 42.57 52.92
N LEU A 290 13.41 42.84 53.18
CA LEU A 290 12.28 42.03 52.68
C LEU A 290 12.14 42.12 51.15
N LYS A 291 12.44 43.28 50.55
CA LYS A 291 12.45 43.45 49.09
C LYS A 291 13.63 42.72 48.43
N ASP A 292 14.80 42.74 49.05
CA ASP A 292 16.00 42.11 48.53
C ASP A 292 15.88 40.57 48.60
N THR A 293 15.35 40.04 49.71
CA THR A 293 15.04 38.61 49.86
C THR A 293 13.92 38.15 48.92
N GLU A 294 12.88 38.96 48.68
CA GLU A 294 11.88 38.68 47.64
C GLU A 294 12.51 38.69 46.23
N GLY A 295 13.45 39.59 45.95
CA GLY A 295 14.22 39.61 44.70
C GLY A 295 15.02 38.33 44.47
N VAL A 296 15.71 37.84 45.51
CA VAL A 296 16.40 36.53 45.47
C VAL A 296 15.40 35.40 45.25
N ARG A 297 14.25 35.40 45.95
CA ARG A 297 13.20 34.39 45.78
C ARG A 297 12.66 34.36 44.34
N GLN A 298 12.44 35.51 43.73
CA GLN A 298 11.98 35.61 42.33
C GLN A 298 13.02 35.14 41.32
N ASN A 299 14.32 35.30 41.59
CA ASN A 299 15.37 34.76 40.72
C ASN A 299 15.46 33.23 40.83
N ILE A 300 15.40 32.67 42.04
CA ILE A 300 15.36 31.21 42.26
C ILE A 300 14.11 30.59 41.60
N ILE A 301 12.96 31.27 41.62
CA ILE A 301 11.75 30.84 40.92
C ILE A 301 12.00 30.79 39.40
N LYS A 302 12.56 31.83 38.79
CA LYS A 302 12.87 31.86 37.35
C LYS A 302 13.88 30.80 36.93
N GLU A 303 14.92 30.57 37.73
CA GLU A 303 15.89 29.50 37.48
C GLU A 303 15.23 28.12 37.55
N LYS A 304 14.35 27.90 38.54
CA LYS A 304 13.56 26.66 38.65
C LYS A 304 12.61 26.48 37.47
N GLU A 305 11.93 27.54 37.02
CA GLU A 305 11.03 27.52 35.86
C GLU A 305 11.81 27.22 34.56
N ALA A 306 12.97 27.85 34.36
CA ALA A 306 13.85 27.57 33.21
C ALA A 306 14.35 26.11 33.21
N MET A 307 14.85 25.62 34.35
CA MET A 307 15.26 24.22 34.51
C MET A 307 14.10 23.24 34.32
N SER A 308 12.86 23.61 34.70
CA SER A 308 11.68 22.79 34.47
C SER A 308 11.34 22.70 32.98
N ALA A 309 11.37 23.82 32.26
CA ALA A 309 11.11 23.87 30.82
C ALA A 309 12.21 23.15 30.01
N GLU A 310 13.48 23.19 30.45
CA GLU A 310 14.56 22.42 29.82
C GLU A 310 14.43 20.91 30.07
N ASN A 311 14.03 20.49 31.27
CA ASN A 311 13.69 19.08 31.52
C ASN A 311 12.50 18.59 30.69
N GLU A 312 11.43 19.40 30.56
CA GLU A 312 10.26 19.07 29.74
C GLU A 312 10.65 18.93 28.26
N LYS A 313 11.50 19.85 27.74
CA LYS A 313 12.06 19.77 26.40
C LYS A 313 12.93 18.52 26.18
N LEU A 314 13.78 18.17 27.15
CA LEU A 314 14.59 16.95 27.10
C LEU A 314 13.73 15.68 27.14
N GLN A 315 12.62 15.71 27.89
CA GLN A 315 11.67 14.60 27.96
C GLN A 315 10.90 14.41 26.64
N ILE A 316 10.50 15.50 25.98
CA ILE A 316 9.91 15.46 24.62
C ILE A 316 10.94 14.92 23.60
N GLN A 317 12.20 15.34 23.68
CA GLN A 317 13.26 14.79 22.82
C GLN A 317 13.51 13.30 23.08
N ALA A 318 13.39 12.84 24.32
CA ALA A 318 13.50 11.42 24.66
C ALA A 318 12.34 10.58 24.11
N SER A 319 11.08 11.08 24.16
CA SER A 319 9.95 10.39 23.51
C SER A 319 10.09 10.39 21.99
N GLU A 320 10.44 11.52 21.36
CA GLU A 320 10.66 11.58 19.90
C GLU A 320 11.76 10.61 19.40
N LEU A 321 12.80 10.39 20.20
CA LEU A 321 13.86 9.41 19.87
C LEU A 321 13.38 7.97 20.08
N THR A 322 12.53 7.74 21.08
CA THR A 322 11.91 6.43 21.34
C THR A 322 10.93 6.05 20.22
N ASP A 323 10.07 6.97 19.79
CA ASP A 323 9.13 6.76 18.67
C ASP A 323 9.87 6.49 17.35
N ARG A 324 10.98 7.20 17.11
CA ARG A 324 11.86 6.96 15.96
C ARG A 324 12.53 5.59 16.02
N LEU A 325 12.96 5.13 17.21
CA LEU A 325 13.53 3.80 17.39
C LEU A 325 12.47 2.72 17.11
N MET A 326 11.29 2.81 17.74
CA MET A 326 10.16 1.89 17.52
C MET A 326 9.74 1.84 16.05
N SER A 327 9.67 2.98 15.37
CA SER A 327 9.40 3.04 13.92
C SER A 327 10.49 2.36 13.08
N SER A 328 11.75 2.44 13.51
CA SER A 328 12.88 1.79 12.83
C SER A 328 12.88 0.28 13.04
N GLU A 329 12.65 -0.20 14.26
CA GLU A 329 12.52 -1.64 14.57
C GLU A 329 11.33 -2.26 13.83
N GLN A 330 10.19 -1.55 13.78
CA GLN A 330 9.01 -2.00 13.05
C GLN A 330 9.27 -2.10 11.53
N LYS A 331 10.06 -1.19 10.96
CA LYS A 331 10.54 -1.26 9.56
C LYS A 331 11.52 -2.42 9.34
N GLU A 332 12.46 -2.66 10.26
CA GLU A 332 13.38 -3.80 10.16
C GLU A 332 12.62 -5.14 10.20
N LEU A 333 11.62 -5.27 11.08
CA LEU A 333 10.74 -6.43 11.16
C LEU A 333 9.89 -6.62 9.88
N GLN A 334 9.56 -5.53 9.20
CA GLN A 334 8.83 -5.55 7.93
C GLN A 334 9.74 -6.00 6.78
N LEU A 335 10.95 -5.43 6.68
CA LEU A 335 11.99 -5.85 5.73
C LEU A 335 12.40 -7.32 5.91
N LYS A 336 12.51 -7.83 7.16
CA LYS A 336 12.75 -9.26 7.43
C LYS A 336 11.68 -10.15 6.81
N LYS A 337 10.40 -9.79 6.94
CA LYS A 337 9.28 -10.55 6.34
C LYS A 337 9.29 -10.49 4.82
N GLU A 338 9.68 -9.36 4.23
CA GLU A 338 9.84 -9.23 2.79
C GLU A 338 11.02 -10.10 2.28
N ILE A 339 12.13 -10.15 3.02
CA ILE A 339 13.27 -11.05 2.74
C ILE A 339 12.85 -12.53 2.82
N ASP A 340 12.11 -12.94 3.85
CA ASP A 340 11.60 -14.32 3.98
C ASP A 340 10.68 -14.70 2.80
N VAL A 341 9.79 -13.80 2.39
CA VAL A 341 8.90 -14.00 1.23
C VAL A 341 9.68 -14.05 -0.08
N MET A 342 10.71 -13.23 -0.26
CA MET A 342 11.60 -13.32 -1.42
C MET A 342 12.42 -14.63 -1.42
N GLY A 343 12.88 -15.09 -0.26
CA GLY A 343 13.57 -16.38 -0.10
C GLY A 343 12.71 -17.57 -0.52
N GLN A 344 11.46 -17.62 -0.03
CA GLN A 344 10.49 -18.64 -0.45
C GLN A 344 10.20 -18.56 -1.96
N ARG A 345 10.11 -17.35 -2.52
CA ARG A 345 9.88 -17.16 -3.96
C ARG A 345 11.08 -17.59 -4.81
N LEU A 346 12.31 -17.38 -4.34
CA LEU A 346 13.52 -17.89 -4.97
C LEU A 346 13.54 -19.43 -4.93
N GLN A 347 13.31 -20.05 -3.78
CA GLN A 347 13.26 -21.51 -3.64
C GLN A 347 12.21 -22.16 -4.56
N ASN A 348 11.04 -21.53 -4.72
CA ASN A 348 10.01 -21.96 -5.67
C ASN A 348 10.44 -21.81 -7.13
N LEU A 349 11.17 -20.73 -7.48
CA LEU A 349 11.72 -20.53 -8.82
C LEU A 349 12.84 -21.53 -9.13
N GLU A 350 13.74 -21.82 -8.19
CA GLU A 350 14.78 -22.85 -8.31
C GLU A 350 14.16 -24.23 -8.53
N SER A 351 13.15 -24.60 -7.73
CA SER A 351 12.41 -25.87 -7.87
C SER A 351 11.74 -26.00 -9.24
N SER A 352 11.15 -24.90 -9.74
CA SER A 352 10.52 -24.85 -11.07
C SER A 352 11.56 -24.92 -12.20
N LEU A 353 12.71 -24.26 -12.04
CA LEU A 353 13.83 -24.31 -12.99
C LEU A 353 14.44 -25.72 -13.04
N GLU A 354 14.59 -26.41 -11.91
CA GLU A 354 15.08 -27.79 -11.87
C GLU A 354 14.10 -28.76 -12.55
N ALA A 355 12.79 -28.60 -12.33
CA ALA A 355 11.75 -29.36 -13.03
C ALA A 355 11.76 -29.10 -14.55
N SER A 356 11.93 -27.84 -14.96
CA SER A 356 12.06 -27.45 -16.37
C SER A 356 13.34 -28.03 -17.00
N SER A 357 14.46 -28.02 -16.28
CA SER A 357 15.73 -28.62 -16.72
C SER A 357 15.57 -30.13 -16.97
N LYS A 358 14.95 -30.86 -16.03
CA LYS A 358 14.64 -32.30 -16.19
C LYS A 358 13.73 -32.57 -17.39
N SER A 359 12.77 -31.69 -17.67
CA SER A 359 11.92 -31.76 -18.87
C SER A 359 12.75 -31.55 -20.15
N VAL A 360 13.64 -30.56 -20.17
CA VAL A 360 14.56 -30.31 -21.30
C VAL A 360 15.54 -31.47 -21.52
N GLU A 361 16.02 -32.14 -20.47
CA GLU A 361 16.84 -33.35 -20.59
C GLU A 361 16.06 -34.53 -21.16
N ALA A 362 14.82 -34.75 -20.70
CA ALA A 362 13.93 -35.78 -21.26
C ALA A 362 13.59 -35.53 -22.74
N LEU A 363 13.33 -34.27 -23.12
CA LEU A 363 13.13 -33.87 -24.52
C LEU A 363 14.39 -34.08 -25.36
N LYS A 364 15.58 -33.75 -24.86
CA LYS A 364 16.86 -34.02 -25.54
C LYS A 364 17.14 -35.52 -25.69
N ALA A 365 16.73 -36.36 -24.74
CA ALA A 365 16.83 -37.81 -24.85
C ALA A 365 15.89 -38.34 -25.95
N SER A 366 14.62 -37.92 -25.95
CA SER A 366 13.64 -38.26 -26.98
C SER A 366 14.06 -37.78 -28.38
N GLN A 367 14.62 -36.57 -28.49
CA GLN A 367 15.17 -36.06 -29.74
C GLN A 367 16.29 -36.95 -30.30
N ARG A 368 17.26 -37.36 -29.46
CA ARG A 368 18.34 -38.27 -29.89
C ARG A 368 17.82 -39.63 -30.34
N GLU A 369 16.78 -40.16 -29.67
CA GLU A 369 16.12 -41.40 -30.09
C GLU A 369 15.47 -41.25 -31.47
N LYS A 370 14.84 -40.10 -31.75
CA LYS A 370 14.25 -39.78 -33.06
C LYS A 370 15.29 -39.51 -34.14
N GLU A 371 16.42 -38.89 -33.80
CA GLU A 371 17.56 -38.71 -34.70
C GLU A 371 18.19 -40.07 -35.09
N SER A 372 18.33 -41.00 -34.13
CA SER A 372 18.74 -42.38 -34.43
C SER A 372 17.74 -43.09 -35.36
N GLN A 373 16.45 -43.04 -35.04
CA GLN A 373 15.39 -43.66 -35.86
C GLN A 373 15.34 -43.08 -37.28
N LEU A 374 15.61 -41.79 -37.46
CA LEU A 374 15.75 -41.17 -38.79
C LEU A 374 16.99 -41.67 -39.53
N SER A 375 18.13 -41.82 -38.85
CA SER A 375 19.35 -42.39 -39.44
C SER A 375 19.12 -43.83 -39.92
N ASP A 376 18.52 -44.67 -39.08
CA ASP A 376 18.21 -46.07 -39.41
C ASP A 376 17.26 -46.18 -40.62
N ILE A 377 16.27 -45.28 -40.72
CA ILE A 377 15.34 -45.21 -41.85
C ILE A 377 16.06 -44.75 -43.13
N GLN A 378 17.01 -43.81 -43.03
CA GLN A 378 17.74 -43.28 -44.19
C GLN A 378 18.81 -44.25 -44.72
N GLU A 379 19.45 -45.04 -43.86
CA GLU A 379 20.26 -46.19 -44.30
C GLU A 379 19.37 -47.26 -44.96
N SER A 380 18.17 -47.53 -44.41
CA SER A 380 17.20 -48.46 -45.01
C SER A 380 16.65 -47.99 -46.37
N SER A 381 16.46 -46.68 -46.57
CA SER A 381 15.98 -46.15 -47.86
C SER A 381 17.06 -46.18 -48.92
N THR A 382 18.28 -45.73 -48.60
CA THR A 382 19.41 -45.74 -49.54
C THR A 382 19.83 -47.15 -49.94
N ALA A 383 19.75 -48.13 -49.03
CA ALA A 383 19.92 -49.55 -49.36
C ALA A 383 18.89 -50.06 -50.38
N LYS A 384 17.61 -49.68 -50.23
CA LYS A 384 16.54 -50.04 -51.19
C LYS A 384 16.67 -49.31 -52.52
N GLU A 385 17.10 -48.05 -52.53
CA GLU A 385 17.38 -47.31 -53.76
C GLU A 385 18.50 -47.97 -54.57
N ALA A 386 19.56 -48.44 -53.90
CA ALA A 386 20.61 -49.23 -54.54
C ALA A 386 20.09 -50.58 -55.08
N GLU A 387 19.24 -51.29 -54.32
CA GLU A 387 18.62 -52.54 -54.75
C GLU A 387 17.69 -52.35 -55.97
N PHE A 388 16.86 -51.30 -55.99
CA PHE A 388 16.04 -50.94 -57.14
C PHE A 388 16.87 -50.50 -58.35
N SER A 389 17.95 -49.74 -58.14
CA SER A 389 18.88 -49.35 -59.20
C SER A 389 19.50 -50.57 -59.89
N ALA A 390 20.08 -51.49 -59.10
CA ALA A 390 20.63 -52.75 -59.62
C ALA A 390 19.57 -53.62 -60.31
N ARG A 391 18.31 -53.60 -59.83
CA ARG A 391 17.19 -54.29 -60.47
C ARG A 391 16.83 -53.68 -61.84
N ILE A 392 16.89 -52.37 -61.98
CA ILE A 392 16.66 -51.65 -63.24
C ILE A 392 17.80 -51.93 -64.24
N GLU A 393 19.06 -51.91 -63.81
CA GLU A 393 20.20 -52.27 -64.67
C GLU A 393 20.10 -53.71 -65.18
N ALA A 394 19.75 -54.66 -64.30
CA ALA A 394 19.53 -56.05 -64.70
C ALA A 394 18.38 -56.20 -65.72
N MET A 395 17.27 -55.47 -65.54
CA MET A 395 16.14 -55.51 -66.46
C MET A 395 16.46 -54.84 -67.81
N ASN A 396 17.22 -53.74 -67.81
CA ASN A 396 17.71 -53.10 -69.03
C ASN A 396 18.67 -54.03 -69.81
N LYS A 397 19.52 -54.79 -69.11
CA LYS A 397 20.38 -55.81 -69.74
C LYS A 397 19.54 -56.92 -70.39
N GLN A 398 18.51 -57.42 -69.71
CA GLN A 398 17.59 -58.42 -70.28
C GLN A 398 16.82 -57.89 -71.49
N LEU A 399 16.41 -56.61 -71.50
CA LEU A 399 15.79 -55.98 -72.67
C LEU A 399 16.78 -55.86 -73.83
N SER A 400 18.05 -55.52 -73.58
CA SER A 400 19.09 -55.49 -74.61
C SER A 400 19.37 -56.88 -75.20
N GLU A 401 19.44 -57.92 -74.36
CA GLU A 401 19.62 -59.31 -74.79
C GLU A 401 18.43 -59.81 -75.62
N LEU A 402 17.19 -59.47 -75.20
CA LEU A 402 15.97 -59.81 -75.95
C LEU A 402 15.89 -59.07 -77.29
N ASN A 403 16.31 -57.80 -77.36
CA ASN A 403 16.29 -57.01 -78.59
C ASN A 403 17.24 -57.59 -79.65
N ILE A 404 18.45 -58.04 -79.25
CA ILE A 404 19.41 -58.71 -80.14
C ILE A 404 18.80 -60.01 -80.71
N VAL A 405 18.14 -60.83 -79.88
CA VAL A 405 17.46 -62.05 -80.34
C VAL A 405 16.32 -61.73 -81.32
N LEU A 406 15.59 -60.64 -81.10
CA LEU A 406 14.50 -60.22 -81.96
C LEU A 406 15.01 -59.68 -83.31
N GLU A 407 16.11 -58.95 -83.32
CA GLU A 407 16.82 -58.46 -84.50
C GLU A 407 17.38 -59.63 -85.34
N MET A 408 18.02 -60.62 -84.71
CA MET A 408 18.45 -61.87 -85.37
C MET A 408 17.28 -62.64 -85.99
N SER A 409 16.14 -62.72 -85.30
CA SER A 409 14.93 -63.38 -85.80
C SER A 409 14.30 -62.64 -87.00
N GLN A 410 14.38 -61.30 -87.02
CA GLN A 410 13.99 -60.50 -88.18
C GLN A 410 14.92 -60.75 -89.38
N GLU A 411 16.23 -60.81 -89.16
CA GLU A 411 17.22 -61.13 -90.20
C GLU A 411 17.01 -62.56 -90.75
N GLU A 412 16.72 -63.55 -89.91
CA GLU A 412 16.35 -64.91 -90.34
C GLU A 412 15.08 -64.92 -91.21
N HIS A 413 14.04 -64.19 -90.82
CA HIS A 413 12.81 -64.06 -91.60
C HIS A 413 13.01 -63.31 -92.93
N GLU A 414 13.83 -62.25 -92.98
CA GLU A 414 14.14 -61.55 -94.23
C GLU A 414 14.94 -62.46 -95.18
N ASN A 415 15.90 -63.22 -94.66
CA ASN A 415 16.61 -64.27 -95.40
C ASN A 415 15.67 -65.40 -95.90
N GLU A 416 14.57 -65.70 -95.20
CA GLU A 416 13.58 -66.67 -95.67
C GLU A 416 12.63 -66.09 -96.73
N VAL A 417 12.23 -64.82 -96.59
CA VAL A 417 11.51 -64.07 -97.62
C VAL A 417 12.31 -63.99 -98.93
N ASP A 418 13.61 -63.76 -98.87
CA ASP A 418 14.47 -63.74 -100.07
C ASP A 418 14.65 -65.12 -100.70
N LYS A 419 14.70 -66.20 -99.92
CA LYS A 419 14.64 -67.58 -100.45
C LYS A 419 13.30 -67.86 -101.15
N LEU A 420 12.20 -67.26 -100.70
CA LEU A 420 10.89 -67.35 -101.36
C LEU A 420 10.86 -66.54 -102.67
N LYS A 421 11.37 -65.29 -102.69
CA LYS A 421 11.53 -64.48 -103.92
C LYS A 421 12.41 -65.19 -104.96
N GLN A 422 13.45 -65.91 -104.53
CA GLN A 422 14.29 -66.71 -105.44
C GLN A 422 13.51 -67.90 -106.04
N LYS A 423 12.72 -68.63 -105.24
CA LYS A 423 11.83 -69.70 -105.74
C LYS A 423 10.76 -69.16 -106.70
N GLU A 424 10.19 -68.00 -106.42
CA GLU A 424 9.24 -67.32 -107.30
C GLU A 424 9.87 -66.98 -108.66
N ASN A 425 11.10 -66.45 -108.67
CA ASN A 425 11.83 -66.20 -109.92
C ASN A 425 12.18 -67.48 -110.70
N VAL A 426 12.43 -68.61 -110.03
CA VAL A 426 12.59 -69.91 -110.72
C VAL A 426 11.27 -70.34 -111.37
N LEU A 427 10.16 -70.30 -110.62
CA LEU A 427 8.83 -70.64 -111.13
C LEU A 427 8.38 -69.73 -112.29
N ALA A 428 8.72 -68.43 -112.25
CA ALA A 428 8.45 -67.50 -113.34
C ALA A 428 9.23 -67.80 -114.63
N ASN A 429 10.45 -68.36 -114.51
CA ASN A 429 11.23 -68.78 -115.67
C ASN A 429 10.76 -70.14 -116.22
N ASP A 430 10.36 -71.08 -115.35
CA ASP A 430 9.71 -72.32 -115.77
C ASP A 430 8.35 -72.05 -116.45
N LEU A 431 7.61 -71.03 -116.00
CA LEU A 431 6.38 -70.57 -116.66
C LEU A 431 6.62 -70.06 -118.08
N LYS A 432 7.62 -69.20 -118.31
CA LYS A 432 7.98 -68.74 -119.67
C LYS A 432 8.34 -69.90 -120.60
N LYS A 433 9.08 -70.87 -120.07
CA LYS A 433 9.43 -72.09 -120.80
C LYS A 433 8.20 -72.96 -121.12
N LYS A 434 7.17 -72.91 -120.27
CA LYS A 434 5.86 -73.52 -120.53
C LYS A 434 5.00 -72.73 -121.51
N GLU A 435 5.16 -71.41 -121.62
CA GLU A 435 4.51 -70.60 -122.65
C GLU A 435 5.05 -70.91 -124.05
N GLU A 436 6.37 -71.16 -124.18
CA GLU A 436 6.99 -71.63 -125.42
C GLU A 436 6.44 -73.01 -125.86
N ASP A 437 6.34 -73.98 -124.93
CA ASP A 437 5.65 -75.27 -125.17
C ASP A 437 4.16 -75.09 -125.58
N LEU A 438 3.49 -74.05 -125.08
CA LEU A 438 2.04 -73.84 -125.25
C LEU A 438 1.68 -73.27 -126.63
N ILE A 439 2.58 -72.53 -127.28
CA ILE A 439 2.36 -71.97 -128.62
C ILE A 439 2.16 -73.10 -129.64
N GLU A 440 2.92 -74.20 -129.57
CA GLU A 440 2.77 -75.38 -130.44
C GLU A 440 1.48 -76.18 -130.14
N ALA A 441 0.89 -76.01 -128.95
CA ALA A 441 -0.41 -76.56 -128.60
C ALA A 441 -1.59 -75.68 -129.06
N SER A 442 -1.38 -74.36 -129.17
CA SER A 442 -2.45 -73.37 -129.42
C SER A 442 -3.21 -73.59 -130.73
N GLU A 443 -2.54 -74.05 -131.80
CA GLU A 443 -3.17 -74.35 -133.10
C GLU A 443 -4.29 -75.41 -133.02
N LYS A 444 -4.32 -76.23 -131.96
CA LYS A 444 -5.29 -77.33 -131.79
C LYS A 444 -6.51 -76.93 -130.95
N LEU A 445 -6.46 -75.83 -130.21
CA LEU A 445 -7.52 -75.42 -129.26
C LEU A 445 -8.57 -74.45 -129.83
N ALA A 446 -8.37 -73.95 -131.06
CA ALA A 446 -9.30 -73.07 -131.79
C ALA A 446 -10.66 -73.73 -132.19
N LYS A 447 -11.13 -74.72 -131.43
CA LYS A 447 -12.36 -75.50 -131.68
C LYS A 447 -13.31 -75.61 -130.48
N TYR A 448 -12.94 -75.14 -129.28
CA TYR A 448 -13.71 -75.40 -128.04
C TYR A 448 -14.18 -74.16 -127.26
N GLU A 449 -13.76 -72.93 -127.59
CA GLU A 449 -14.18 -71.72 -126.85
C GLU A 449 -15.61 -71.23 -127.15
N ASN A 450 -16.35 -71.86 -128.08
CA ASN A 450 -17.63 -71.34 -128.57
C ASN A 450 -18.83 -71.55 -127.63
N GLU A 451 -18.66 -72.19 -126.46
CA GLU A 451 -19.79 -72.62 -125.60
C GLU A 451 -19.84 -72.01 -124.19
N LEU A 452 -18.81 -71.30 -123.69
CA LEU A 452 -18.81 -70.77 -122.31
C LEU A 452 -18.89 -69.23 -122.18
N LYS A 453 -19.84 -68.63 -122.89
CA LYS A 453 -20.35 -67.30 -122.53
C LYS A 453 -21.10 -67.35 -121.18
N MET A 454 -21.33 -66.15 -120.62
CA MET A 454 -22.42 -65.79 -119.70
C MET A 454 -22.12 -65.63 -118.18
N VAL A 455 -21.51 -64.49 -117.85
CA VAL A 455 -22.01 -63.52 -116.84
C VAL A 455 -22.23 -64.05 -115.40
N LYS A 456 -21.18 -64.06 -114.55
CA LYS A 456 -21.33 -64.10 -113.07
C LYS A 456 -20.30 -63.33 -112.20
N ALA A 457 -19.22 -62.75 -112.74
CA ALA A 457 -18.13 -62.21 -111.90
C ALA A 457 -18.31 -60.76 -111.40
N ASN A 458 -18.73 -59.82 -112.27
CA ASN A 458 -18.52 -58.37 -112.08
C ASN A 458 -19.52 -57.68 -111.10
N SER A 459 -20.01 -58.38 -110.07
CA SER A 459 -20.93 -57.83 -109.06
C SER A 459 -20.36 -57.83 -107.64
N SER A 460 -19.11 -58.28 -107.43
CA SER A 460 -18.58 -58.55 -106.08
C SER A 460 -17.80 -57.40 -105.43
N GLU A 461 -17.29 -56.41 -106.18
CA GLU A 461 -16.31 -55.45 -105.65
C GLU A 461 -16.97 -54.21 -105.02
N ALA A 462 -18.02 -53.66 -105.63
CA ALA A 462 -18.71 -52.45 -105.15
C ALA A 462 -19.39 -52.59 -103.77
N SER A 463 -19.52 -53.82 -103.25
CA SER A 463 -20.10 -54.07 -101.92
C SER A 463 -19.07 -54.15 -100.79
N LYS A 464 -17.75 -54.14 -101.08
CA LYS A 464 -16.71 -54.13 -100.04
C LYS A 464 -16.34 -52.73 -99.58
N THR A 465 -16.08 -51.82 -100.53
CA THR A 465 -15.61 -50.45 -100.24
C THR A 465 -16.54 -49.67 -99.30
N LEU A 466 -17.86 -49.82 -99.45
CA LEU A 466 -18.87 -49.23 -98.56
C LEU A 466 -18.89 -49.83 -97.14
N SER A 467 -18.31 -51.02 -96.92
CA SER A 467 -18.17 -51.60 -95.58
C SER A 467 -17.00 -50.98 -94.82
N ASP A 468 -15.89 -50.73 -95.51
CA ASP A 468 -14.64 -50.27 -94.90
C ASP A 468 -14.73 -48.80 -94.42
N GLU A 469 -15.46 -47.94 -95.15
CA GLU A 469 -15.76 -46.57 -94.69
C GLU A 469 -16.67 -46.53 -93.45
N VAL A 470 -17.62 -47.46 -93.34
CA VAL A 470 -18.50 -47.55 -92.16
C VAL A 470 -17.72 -48.05 -90.93
N GLU A 471 -16.83 -49.02 -91.09
CA GLU A 471 -16.03 -49.56 -89.97
C GLU A 471 -14.97 -48.56 -89.47
N THR A 472 -14.38 -47.75 -90.36
CA THR A 472 -13.43 -46.71 -89.98
C THR A 472 -14.10 -45.55 -89.22
N LEU A 473 -15.28 -45.09 -89.65
CA LEU A 473 -16.10 -44.12 -88.91
C LEU A 473 -16.56 -44.64 -87.54
N ARG A 474 -16.83 -45.96 -87.43
CA ARG A 474 -17.18 -46.58 -86.15
C ARG A 474 -16.01 -46.56 -85.16
N LYS A 475 -14.80 -46.87 -85.61
CA LYS A 475 -13.59 -46.85 -84.78
C LYS A 475 -13.23 -45.43 -84.29
N SER A 476 -13.50 -44.38 -85.07
CA SER A 476 -13.27 -42.98 -84.65
C SER A 476 -14.29 -42.45 -83.64
N SER A 477 -15.53 -42.94 -83.69
CA SER A 477 -16.56 -42.61 -82.70
C SER A 477 -16.38 -43.39 -81.39
N GLU A 478 -15.96 -44.67 -81.45
CA GLU A 478 -15.72 -45.49 -80.26
C GLU A 478 -14.50 -45.01 -79.45
N THR A 479 -13.42 -44.58 -80.12
CA THR A 479 -12.24 -43.98 -79.46
C THR A 479 -12.54 -42.61 -78.82
N THR A 480 -13.35 -41.76 -79.45
CA THR A 480 -13.76 -40.49 -78.84
C THR A 480 -14.66 -40.71 -77.63
N ILE A 481 -15.61 -41.66 -77.68
CA ILE A 481 -16.44 -42.05 -76.53
C ILE A 481 -15.59 -42.56 -75.35
N SER A 482 -14.58 -43.40 -75.59
CA SER A 482 -13.67 -43.84 -74.52
C SER A 482 -12.96 -42.66 -73.85
N SER A 483 -12.41 -41.73 -74.65
CA SER A 483 -11.68 -40.56 -74.13
C SER A 483 -12.55 -39.63 -73.26
N LEU A 484 -13.86 -39.59 -73.50
CA LEU A 484 -14.82 -38.85 -72.69
C LEU A 484 -15.18 -39.63 -71.42
N SER A 485 -15.37 -40.96 -71.52
CA SER A 485 -15.62 -41.83 -70.36
C SER A 485 -14.48 -41.76 -69.33
N ASP A 486 -13.22 -41.76 -69.79
CA ASP A 486 -12.07 -41.72 -68.88
C ASP A 486 -11.86 -40.35 -68.22
N LYS A 487 -12.18 -39.25 -68.93
CA LYS A 487 -12.25 -37.91 -68.32
C LYS A 487 -13.35 -37.78 -67.27
N LEU A 488 -14.49 -38.42 -67.49
CA LEU A 488 -15.62 -38.41 -66.55
C LEU A 488 -15.23 -39.12 -65.24
N LYS A 489 -14.63 -40.32 -65.34
CA LYS A 489 -14.08 -41.06 -64.19
C LYS A 489 -13.04 -40.26 -63.40
N GLU A 490 -12.24 -39.43 -64.08
CA GLU A 490 -11.23 -38.62 -63.41
C GLU A 490 -11.85 -37.46 -62.62
N GLN A 491 -12.88 -36.80 -63.15
CA GLN A 491 -13.63 -35.80 -62.38
C GLN A 491 -14.41 -36.43 -61.21
N GLU A 492 -14.95 -37.65 -61.35
CA GLU A 492 -15.54 -38.39 -60.24
C GLU A 492 -14.53 -38.66 -59.10
N ARG A 493 -13.27 -39.01 -59.44
CA ARG A 493 -12.18 -39.13 -58.44
C ARG A 493 -11.86 -37.79 -57.79
N GLU A 494 -11.72 -36.73 -58.58
CA GLU A 494 -11.34 -35.40 -58.09
C GLU A 494 -12.40 -34.81 -57.13
N ILE A 495 -13.69 -35.00 -57.44
CA ILE A 495 -14.82 -34.64 -56.57
C ILE A 495 -14.78 -35.46 -55.29
N LYS A 496 -14.53 -36.77 -55.37
CA LYS A 496 -14.47 -37.63 -54.19
C LYS A 496 -13.34 -37.22 -53.23
N VAL A 497 -12.14 -36.94 -53.76
CA VAL A 497 -10.99 -36.47 -52.94
C VAL A 497 -11.29 -35.13 -52.25
N LYS A 498 -12.04 -34.23 -52.89
CA LYS A 498 -12.47 -32.97 -52.28
C LYS A 498 -13.45 -33.22 -51.12
N CYS A 499 -14.45 -34.09 -51.31
CA CYS A 499 -15.40 -34.47 -50.26
C CYS A 499 -14.71 -35.20 -49.08
N ASP A 500 -13.80 -36.14 -49.36
CA ASP A 500 -13.00 -36.85 -48.34
C ASP A 500 -12.09 -35.90 -47.53
N ASN A 501 -11.79 -34.69 -48.02
CA ASN A 501 -11.03 -33.67 -47.31
C ASN A 501 -11.93 -32.68 -46.55
N GLU A 502 -13.12 -32.38 -47.08
CA GLU A 502 -14.14 -31.56 -46.41
C GLU A 502 -14.64 -32.23 -45.11
N ILE A 503 -14.83 -33.55 -45.12
CA ILE A 503 -15.16 -34.34 -43.92
C ILE A 503 -14.07 -34.24 -42.85
N LYS A 504 -12.78 -34.32 -43.22
CA LYS A 504 -11.66 -34.18 -42.27
C LYS A 504 -11.60 -32.78 -41.65
N LEU A 505 -11.97 -31.75 -42.41
CA LEU A 505 -12.06 -30.37 -41.90
C LEU A 505 -13.22 -30.24 -40.90
N GLU A 506 -14.39 -30.86 -41.14
CA GLU A 506 -15.44 -30.93 -40.12
C GLU A 506 -14.99 -31.63 -38.83
N GLU A 507 -14.24 -32.74 -38.93
CA GLU A 507 -13.73 -33.46 -37.77
C GLU A 507 -12.70 -32.64 -36.97
N GLN A 508 -11.80 -31.92 -37.66
CA GLN A 508 -10.86 -30.99 -37.01
C GLN A 508 -11.59 -29.82 -36.34
N VAL A 509 -12.61 -29.24 -36.97
CA VAL A 509 -13.44 -28.17 -36.37
C VAL A 509 -14.19 -28.69 -35.14
N LYS A 510 -14.70 -29.93 -35.15
CA LYS A 510 -15.31 -30.58 -33.97
C LYS A 510 -14.29 -30.80 -32.83
N SER A 511 -13.04 -31.20 -33.12
CA SER A 511 -12.00 -31.32 -32.09
C SER A 511 -11.69 -29.98 -31.43
N MET A 512 -11.40 -28.95 -32.22
CA MET A 512 -11.08 -27.60 -31.71
C MET A 512 -12.26 -26.98 -30.93
N ALA A 513 -13.50 -27.27 -31.32
CA ALA A 513 -14.69 -26.85 -30.56
C ALA A 513 -14.77 -27.54 -29.19
N GLY A 514 -14.45 -28.84 -29.11
CA GLY A 514 -14.38 -29.59 -27.84
C GLY A 514 -13.24 -29.11 -26.92
N GLU A 515 -12.09 -28.77 -27.49
CA GLU A 515 -10.97 -28.17 -26.77
C GLU A 515 -11.31 -26.78 -26.21
N LEU A 516 -11.98 -25.93 -27.00
CA LEU A 516 -12.51 -24.63 -26.55
C LEU A 516 -13.54 -24.77 -25.41
N GLU A 517 -14.43 -25.75 -25.50
CA GLU A 517 -15.42 -26.06 -24.46
C GLU A 517 -14.76 -26.53 -23.15
N MET A 518 -13.64 -27.25 -23.24
CA MET A 518 -12.86 -27.68 -22.07
C MET A 518 -12.03 -26.54 -21.47
N MET A 519 -11.42 -25.68 -22.31
CA MET A 519 -10.69 -24.49 -21.87
C MET A 519 -11.60 -23.47 -21.18
N LYS A 520 -12.84 -23.29 -21.65
CA LYS A 520 -13.86 -22.48 -20.96
C LYS A 520 -14.10 -22.99 -19.54
N LYS A 521 -14.37 -24.29 -19.38
CA LYS A 521 -14.60 -24.90 -18.05
C LYS A 521 -13.40 -24.78 -17.11
N GLN A 522 -12.17 -24.84 -17.63
CA GLN A 522 -10.97 -24.54 -16.85
C GLN A 522 -10.91 -23.06 -16.43
N ASN A 523 -11.23 -22.13 -17.34
CA ASN A 523 -11.26 -20.70 -17.04
C ASN A 523 -12.36 -20.34 -16.01
N ASP A 524 -13.56 -20.92 -16.13
CA ASP A 524 -14.66 -20.74 -15.18
C ASP A 524 -14.26 -21.24 -13.77
N ASN A 525 -13.58 -22.39 -13.69
CA ASN A 525 -13.03 -22.90 -12.44
C ASN A 525 -11.95 -21.98 -11.83
N LEU A 526 -11.09 -21.37 -12.66
CA LEU A 526 -10.08 -20.40 -12.21
C LEU A 526 -10.72 -19.09 -11.73
N VAL A 527 -11.78 -18.61 -12.39
CA VAL A 527 -12.55 -17.44 -11.95
C VAL A 527 -13.22 -17.70 -10.60
N ASN A 528 -13.84 -18.87 -10.42
CA ASN A 528 -14.45 -19.26 -9.13
C ASN A 528 -13.39 -19.40 -8.01
N ALA A 529 -12.22 -19.99 -8.31
CA ALA A 529 -11.12 -20.07 -7.35
C ALA A 529 -10.58 -18.68 -6.96
N LYS A 530 -10.46 -17.75 -7.92
CA LYS A 530 -10.09 -16.36 -7.65
C LYS A 530 -11.10 -15.66 -6.74
N LEU A 531 -12.40 -15.84 -6.99
CA LEU A 531 -13.49 -15.28 -6.19
C LEU A 531 -13.45 -15.78 -4.72
N ASN A 532 -13.21 -17.07 -4.51
CA ASN A 532 -13.01 -17.63 -3.17
C ASN A 532 -11.80 -17.00 -2.47
N ASN A 533 -10.66 -16.90 -3.15
CA ASN A 533 -9.44 -16.33 -2.59
C ASN A 533 -9.60 -14.83 -2.26
N GLU A 534 -10.36 -14.08 -3.07
CA GLU A 534 -10.69 -12.67 -2.78
C GLU A 534 -11.58 -12.53 -1.54
N SER A 535 -12.51 -13.46 -1.31
CA SER A 535 -13.29 -13.52 -0.07
C SER A 535 -12.42 -13.85 1.16
N GLU A 536 -11.51 -14.82 1.06
CA GLU A 536 -10.62 -15.21 2.17
C GLU A 536 -9.63 -14.09 2.52
N VAL A 537 -9.11 -13.37 1.53
CA VAL A 537 -8.29 -12.16 1.73
C VAL A 537 -9.09 -11.05 2.42
N ALA A 538 -10.37 -10.88 2.10
CA ALA A 538 -11.22 -9.90 2.77
C ALA A 538 -11.46 -10.25 4.26
N GLU A 539 -11.68 -11.53 4.59
CA GLU A 539 -11.79 -11.97 5.99
C GLU A 539 -10.48 -11.78 6.76
N LEU A 540 -9.34 -12.19 6.19
CA LEU A 540 -8.02 -12.01 6.80
C LEU A 540 -7.66 -10.53 7.01
N SER A 541 -8.05 -9.65 6.08
CA SER A 541 -7.91 -8.19 6.24
C SER A 541 -8.72 -7.68 7.43
N ASN A 542 -9.97 -8.12 7.56
CA ASN A 542 -10.86 -7.72 8.66
C ASN A 542 -10.41 -8.29 10.02
N GLN A 543 -9.80 -9.48 10.04
CA GLN A 543 -9.13 -10.03 11.23
C GLN A 543 -7.88 -9.20 11.63
N ARG A 544 -7.03 -8.82 10.67
CA ARG A 544 -5.86 -7.96 10.92
C ARG A 544 -6.26 -6.59 11.48
N ARG A 545 -7.37 -6.02 11.03
CA ARG A 545 -7.92 -4.77 11.59
C ARG A 545 -8.31 -4.93 13.07
N LYS A 546 -9.06 -5.97 13.43
CA LYS A 546 -9.42 -6.25 14.84
C LYS A 546 -8.19 -6.44 15.73
N ALA A 547 -7.19 -7.19 15.27
CA ALA A 547 -5.95 -7.39 15.99
C ALA A 547 -5.15 -6.08 16.19
N ALA A 548 -5.23 -5.14 15.24
CA ALA A 548 -4.63 -3.81 15.39
C ALA A 548 -5.39 -2.92 16.40
N GLU A 549 -6.73 -3.00 16.41
CA GLU A 549 -7.60 -2.32 17.38
C GLU A 549 -7.35 -2.84 18.82
N GLU A 550 -7.21 -4.15 18.99
CA GLU A 550 -6.84 -4.78 20.28
C GLU A 550 -5.41 -4.42 20.71
N LYS A 551 -4.43 -4.44 19.79
CA LYS A 551 -3.06 -4.01 20.08
C LYS A 551 -3.00 -2.55 20.58
N LEU A 552 -3.67 -1.62 19.88
CA LEU A 552 -3.68 -0.20 20.24
C LEU A 552 -4.38 0.05 21.58
N LYS A 553 -5.33 -0.81 21.99
CA LYS A 553 -5.93 -0.78 23.32
C LYS A 553 -4.96 -1.24 24.40
N LEU A 554 -4.25 -2.34 24.18
CA LEU A 554 -3.23 -2.86 25.10
C LEU A 554 -2.03 -1.91 25.26
N GLU A 555 -1.65 -1.18 24.21
CA GLU A 555 -0.58 -0.18 24.28
C GLU A 555 -0.95 0.99 25.19
N LYS A 556 -2.21 1.44 25.17
CA LYS A 556 -2.71 2.47 26.12
C LYS A 556 -2.80 1.96 27.55
N GLU A 557 -3.27 0.73 27.76
CA GLU A 557 -3.31 0.11 29.09
C GLU A 557 -1.90 -0.07 29.68
N LEU A 558 -0.90 -0.33 28.82
CA LEU A 558 0.51 -0.38 29.21
C LEU A 558 1.08 1.02 29.54
N GLU A 559 0.78 2.04 28.73
CA GLU A 559 1.20 3.42 28.96
C GLU A 559 0.63 3.99 30.27
N GLU A 560 -0.66 3.78 30.55
CA GLU A 560 -1.29 4.14 31.83
C GLU A 560 -0.64 3.41 33.01
N SER A 561 -0.27 2.14 32.86
CA SER A 561 0.43 1.36 33.88
C SER A 561 1.84 1.90 34.16
N GLN A 562 2.59 2.26 33.11
CA GLN A 562 3.91 2.89 33.24
C GLN A 562 3.82 4.28 33.90
N ALA A 563 2.80 5.08 33.56
CA ALA A 563 2.55 6.37 34.19
C ALA A 563 2.20 6.23 35.69
N GLN A 564 1.47 5.19 36.08
CA GLN A 564 1.24 4.87 37.50
C GLN A 564 2.53 4.43 38.20
N ALA A 565 3.35 3.59 37.59
CA ALA A 565 4.63 3.15 38.15
C ALA A 565 5.60 4.34 38.37
N LEU A 566 5.65 5.29 37.44
CA LEU A 566 6.41 6.54 37.58
C LEU A 566 5.92 7.39 38.77
N ARG A 567 4.61 7.53 38.95
CA ARG A 567 4.03 8.24 40.11
C ARG A 567 4.38 7.56 41.44
N PHE A 568 4.30 6.23 41.52
CA PHE A 568 4.72 5.49 42.72
C PHE A 568 6.23 5.62 42.99
N LYS A 569 7.08 5.64 41.96
CA LYS A 569 8.52 5.89 42.10
C LYS A 569 8.80 7.29 42.67
N GLN A 570 8.15 8.32 42.14
CA GLN A 570 8.28 9.69 42.65
C GLN A 570 7.83 9.81 44.12
N GLN A 571 6.71 9.16 44.48
CA GLN A 571 6.24 9.10 45.88
C GLN A 571 7.27 8.44 46.81
N LEU A 572 7.85 7.31 46.40
CA LEU A 572 8.92 6.64 47.15
C LEU A 572 10.17 7.52 47.29
N GLU A 573 10.57 8.24 46.26
CA GLU A 573 11.70 9.18 46.30
C GLU A 573 11.43 10.36 47.26
N THR A 574 10.21 10.91 47.26
CA THR A 574 9.83 11.94 48.25
C THR A 574 9.83 11.40 49.68
N GLU A 575 9.34 10.17 49.92
CA GLU A 575 9.34 9.57 51.25
C GLU A 575 10.75 9.21 51.75
N VAL A 576 11.64 8.76 50.87
CA VAL A 576 13.07 8.56 51.19
C VAL A 576 13.73 9.91 51.54
N SER A 577 13.40 10.99 50.83
CA SER A 577 13.90 12.34 51.12
C SER A 577 13.38 12.86 52.48
N ASN A 578 12.08 12.74 52.75
CA ASN A 578 11.44 13.09 54.03
C ASN A 578 12.08 12.32 55.21
N ARG A 579 12.33 11.02 54.99
CA ARG A 579 12.97 10.12 55.97
C ARG A 579 14.46 10.41 56.17
N ALA A 580 15.16 10.90 55.14
CA ALA A 580 16.54 11.39 55.28
C ALA A 580 16.58 12.70 56.08
N ALA A 581 15.71 13.68 55.76
CA ALA A 581 15.63 14.96 56.46
C ALA A 581 15.37 14.76 57.96
N THR A 582 14.32 14.02 58.31
CA THR A 582 13.97 13.67 59.70
C THR A 582 15.08 12.91 60.42
N SER A 583 15.84 12.04 59.74
CA SER A 583 17.04 11.41 60.31
C SER A 583 18.14 12.42 60.65
N THR A 584 18.35 13.47 59.84
CA THR A 584 19.30 14.54 60.19
C THR A 584 18.83 15.39 61.38
N ASP A 585 17.52 15.62 61.52
CA ASP A 585 16.98 16.36 62.66
C ASP A 585 17.03 15.55 63.96
N LEU A 586 16.81 14.23 63.88
CA LEU A 586 17.03 13.30 64.99
C LEU A 586 18.49 13.34 65.46
N ALA A 587 19.47 13.30 64.53
CA ALA A 587 20.89 13.42 64.87
C ALA A 587 21.26 14.80 65.48
N LYS A 588 20.62 15.90 65.05
CA LYS A 588 20.77 17.22 65.69
C LYS A 588 20.23 17.22 67.12
N LEU A 589 19.07 16.61 67.34
CA LEU A 589 18.46 16.46 68.67
C LEU A 589 19.31 15.58 69.59
N GLU A 590 19.89 14.48 69.11
CA GLU A 590 20.82 13.66 69.89
C GLU A 590 22.10 14.42 70.27
N SER A 591 22.63 15.23 69.36
CA SER A 591 23.78 16.10 69.63
C SER A 591 23.46 17.15 70.71
N GLN A 592 22.33 17.85 70.60
CA GLN A 592 21.85 18.80 71.61
C GLN A 592 21.59 18.12 72.96
N LEU A 593 20.95 16.94 72.96
CA LEU A 593 20.69 16.15 74.16
C LEU A 593 22.01 15.74 74.86
N ASN A 594 23.04 15.41 74.10
CA ASN A 594 24.35 15.07 74.65
C ASN A 594 25.12 16.29 75.17
N LEU A 595 24.98 17.45 74.52
CA LEU A 595 25.50 18.72 75.03
C LEU A 595 24.84 19.09 76.36
N VAL A 596 23.51 19.05 76.44
CA VAL A 596 22.74 19.32 77.68
C VAL A 596 23.08 18.33 78.79
N LYS A 597 23.34 17.05 78.48
CA LYS A 597 23.86 16.08 79.48
C LYS A 597 25.25 16.50 79.99
N GLN A 598 26.14 16.97 79.11
CA GLN A 598 27.48 17.41 79.50
C GLN A 598 27.45 18.71 80.33
N GLU A 599 26.60 19.66 79.96
CA GLU A 599 26.34 20.88 80.75
C GLU A 599 25.77 20.52 82.12
N LYS A 600 24.78 19.62 82.19
CA LYS A 600 24.25 19.12 83.46
C LYS A 600 25.33 18.48 84.32
N LEU A 601 26.18 17.61 83.76
CA LEU A 601 27.30 17.02 84.50
C LEU A 601 28.28 18.08 85.03
N SER A 602 28.56 19.14 84.26
CA SER A 602 29.38 20.27 84.73
C SER A 602 28.69 21.07 85.84
N VAL A 603 27.37 21.23 85.79
CA VAL A 603 26.59 21.87 86.86
C VAL A 603 26.54 21.00 88.12
N ASP A 604 26.29 19.69 87.99
CA ASP A 604 26.32 18.71 89.09
C ASP A 604 27.71 18.68 89.76
N GLU A 605 28.79 18.77 88.99
CA GLU A 605 30.18 18.84 89.49
C GLU A 605 30.51 20.17 90.18
N LYS A 606 30.10 21.32 89.61
CA LYS A 606 30.21 22.64 90.25
C LYS A 606 29.39 22.75 91.54
N LEU A 607 28.19 22.17 91.54
CA LEU A 607 27.32 22.10 92.71
C LEU A 607 27.99 21.25 93.80
N LYS A 608 28.60 20.11 93.44
CA LYS A 608 29.37 19.29 94.38
C LYS A 608 30.59 20.02 94.93
N SER A 609 31.33 20.76 94.10
CA SER A 609 32.47 21.57 94.54
C SER A 609 32.06 22.66 95.53
N THR A 610 30.98 23.40 95.25
CA THR A 610 30.47 24.45 96.15
C THR A 610 29.83 23.85 97.42
N MET A 611 29.22 22.67 97.35
CA MET A 611 28.74 21.90 98.51
C MET A 611 29.91 21.44 99.41
N ASP A 612 31.03 21.00 98.83
CA ASP A 612 32.25 20.66 99.57
C ASP A 612 32.90 21.91 100.20
N GLU A 613 32.95 23.04 99.51
CA GLU A 613 33.43 24.33 100.05
C GLU A 613 32.55 24.84 101.19
N LEU A 614 31.22 24.76 101.05
CA LEU A 614 30.25 25.18 102.07
C LEU A 614 30.28 24.22 103.28
N SER A 615 30.59 22.94 103.06
CA SER A 615 30.86 21.97 104.13
C SER A 615 32.18 22.27 104.87
N ARG A 616 33.25 22.63 104.15
CA ARG A 616 34.53 23.12 104.73
C ARG A 616 34.37 24.44 105.48
N ALA A 617 33.43 25.30 105.05
CA ALA A 617 33.09 26.53 105.74
C ALA A 617 32.36 26.23 107.07
N LYS A 618 31.34 25.37 107.04
CA LYS A 618 30.63 24.91 108.26
C LYS A 618 31.60 24.24 109.26
N SER A 619 32.53 23.41 108.79
CA SER A 619 33.52 22.75 109.68
C SER A 619 34.54 23.70 110.33
N LYS A 620 34.50 25.01 110.04
CA LYS A 620 35.33 26.03 110.70
C LYS A 620 34.57 26.87 111.74
N SER A 621 33.27 26.62 111.99
CA SER A 621 32.49 27.39 112.96
C SER A 621 31.38 26.57 113.64
N GLU A 622 31.74 25.75 114.64
CA GLU A 622 30.77 25.18 115.60
C GLU A 622 31.24 25.34 117.05
N THR A 623 30.40 25.96 117.89
CA THR A 623 30.23 25.73 119.35
C THR A 623 29.07 26.64 119.86
N PRO A 624 28.32 26.28 120.93
CA PRO A 624 26.89 26.04 120.69
C PRO A 624 25.87 26.65 121.70
N ARG A 625 24.61 26.77 121.25
CA ARG A 625 23.34 26.79 122.04
C ARG A 625 22.18 26.51 121.06
N LYS A 626 21.30 25.50 121.21
CA LYS A 626 20.35 25.12 122.30
C LYS A 626 18.95 25.73 122.13
N ALA A 627 17.98 24.88 121.75
CA ALA A 627 16.50 24.94 121.97
C ALA A 627 15.74 26.20 121.47
N ALA A 628 14.48 26.14 121.02
CA ALA A 628 13.42 25.14 121.23
C ALA A 628 12.39 25.07 120.07
N GLN A 629 11.39 24.20 120.20
CA GLN A 629 10.07 24.25 119.51
C GLN A 629 9.01 24.87 120.49
N PRO A 630 7.74 25.18 120.11
CA PRO A 630 6.99 24.76 118.91
C PRO A 630 6.09 25.82 118.21
N ASP A 631 5.32 25.33 117.23
CA ASP A 631 3.93 25.69 116.84
C ASP A 631 3.54 26.78 115.80
N GLU A 632 2.28 26.61 115.37
CA GLU A 632 1.54 27.06 114.17
C GLU A 632 1.53 28.57 113.80
N ASN A 633 1.61 28.88 112.48
CA ASN A 633 0.47 29.36 111.65
C ASN A 633 0.86 29.99 110.28
N GLY A 634 0.90 29.19 109.19
CA GLY A 634 0.80 29.61 107.77
C GLY A 634 1.72 30.75 107.22
N PRO A 635 1.43 31.31 106.03
CA PRO A 635 0.65 30.79 104.89
C PRO A 635 1.59 30.49 103.68
N THR A 636 1.26 30.97 102.46
CA THR A 636 2.07 30.94 101.22
C THR A 636 2.45 29.57 100.61
N LYS A 637 1.44 28.79 100.21
CA LYS A 637 1.50 28.12 98.91
C LYS A 637 1.05 29.10 97.83
N SER A 638 1.90 29.41 96.85
CA SER A 638 1.51 30.21 95.68
C SER A 638 2.40 30.11 94.44
N GLU A 639 3.55 29.44 94.48
CA GLU A 639 4.47 29.34 93.32
C GLU A 639 4.44 27.96 92.64
N GLU A 640 4.44 26.86 93.41
CA GLU A 640 4.31 25.50 92.85
C GLU A 640 2.93 25.28 92.19
N ASP A 641 1.85 25.69 92.86
CA ASP A 641 0.50 25.67 92.29
C ASP A 641 0.36 26.63 91.09
N ALA A 642 1.12 27.74 91.04
CA ALA A 642 1.10 28.65 89.89
C ALA A 642 1.79 28.03 88.67
N ALA A 643 2.96 27.39 88.84
CA ALA A 643 3.63 26.67 87.76
C ALA A 643 2.79 25.49 87.25
N LEU A 644 2.12 24.76 88.15
CA LEU A 644 1.24 23.65 87.79
C LEU A 644 -0.02 24.13 87.04
N ASN A 645 -0.66 25.20 87.51
CA ASN A 645 -1.82 25.79 86.82
C ASN A 645 -1.44 26.37 85.45
N ASN A 646 -0.29 27.05 85.33
CA ASN A 646 0.16 27.58 84.05
C ASN A 646 0.41 26.45 83.02
N TRP A 647 0.96 25.31 83.45
CA TRP A 647 1.11 24.13 82.59
C TRP A 647 -0.22 23.43 82.26
N LEU A 648 -1.21 23.50 83.16
CA LEU A 648 -2.58 23.05 82.90
C LEU A 648 -3.30 23.98 81.90
N GLU A 649 -3.14 25.30 82.00
CA GLU A 649 -3.68 26.26 81.04
C GLU A 649 -2.99 26.13 79.66
N GLU A 650 -1.66 26.00 79.60
CA GLU A 650 -0.95 25.71 78.34
C GLU A 650 -1.41 24.39 77.72
N LYS A 651 -1.62 23.35 78.54
CA LYS A 651 -2.15 22.05 78.08
C LYS A 651 -3.61 22.17 77.61
N GLU A 652 -4.48 22.89 78.32
CA GLU A 652 -5.88 23.07 77.94
C GLU A 652 -5.99 23.93 76.68
N LEU A 653 -5.12 24.93 76.50
CA LEU A 653 -4.97 25.67 75.25
C LEU A 653 -4.50 24.76 74.11
N ALA A 654 -3.49 23.90 74.32
CA ALA A 654 -3.03 22.95 73.32
C ALA A 654 -4.12 21.92 72.96
N ASP A 655 -4.81 21.34 73.95
CA ASP A 655 -5.96 20.44 73.74
C ASP A 655 -7.11 21.18 73.02
N SER A 656 -7.34 22.47 73.29
CA SER A 656 -8.35 23.26 72.58
C SER A 656 -7.96 23.49 71.10
N GLN A 657 -6.68 23.74 70.81
CA GLN A 657 -6.17 23.87 69.44
C GLN A 657 -6.23 22.54 68.70
N ILE A 658 -5.89 21.42 69.35
CA ILE A 658 -6.02 20.07 68.81
C ILE A 658 -7.48 19.74 68.52
N ASN A 659 -8.42 20.06 69.44
CA ASN A 659 -9.84 19.86 69.22
C ASN A 659 -10.42 20.76 68.12
N PHE A 660 -9.97 22.00 68.01
CA PHE A 660 -10.33 22.91 66.92
C PHE A 660 -9.81 22.43 65.56
N LEU A 661 -8.55 21.98 65.49
CA LEU A 661 -7.97 21.37 64.29
C LEU A 661 -8.70 20.06 63.93
N ASN A 662 -9.02 19.22 64.90
CA ASN A 662 -9.82 18.00 64.68
C ASN A 662 -11.24 18.34 64.18
N ALA A 663 -11.88 19.39 64.70
CA ALA A 663 -13.17 19.86 64.20
C ALA A 663 -13.08 20.36 62.74
N ILE A 664 -12.04 21.13 62.39
CA ILE A 664 -11.77 21.55 61.01
C ILE A 664 -11.46 20.34 60.11
N ILE A 665 -10.68 19.37 60.58
CA ILE A 665 -10.36 18.15 59.83
C ILE A 665 -11.62 17.32 59.60
N VAL A 666 -12.51 17.18 60.59
CA VAL A 666 -13.79 16.48 60.44
C VAL A 666 -14.72 17.22 59.47
N ASP A 667 -14.88 18.54 59.61
CA ASP A 667 -15.74 19.33 58.72
C ASP A 667 -15.19 19.38 57.29
N MET A 668 -13.87 19.48 57.11
CA MET A 668 -13.24 19.48 55.79
C MET A 668 -13.16 18.09 55.16
N LYS A 669 -13.06 17.02 55.96
CA LYS A 669 -13.14 15.65 55.46
C LYS A 669 -14.57 15.31 55.06
N LYS A 670 -15.57 15.66 55.89
CA LYS A 670 -16.97 15.63 55.51
C LYS A 670 -17.25 16.45 54.25
N LYS A 671 -16.64 17.63 54.10
CA LYS A 671 -16.78 18.46 52.89
C LYS A 671 -16.15 17.83 51.66
N ASN A 672 -15.03 17.13 51.80
CA ASN A 672 -14.47 16.28 50.74
C ASN A 672 -15.38 15.08 50.44
N ASP A 673 -15.97 14.43 51.44
CA ASP A 673 -16.89 13.31 51.26
C ASP A 673 -18.20 13.77 50.58
N ASP A 674 -18.73 14.95 50.95
CA ASP A 674 -19.88 15.61 50.30
C ASP A 674 -19.55 16.03 48.85
N LEU A 675 -18.33 16.51 48.58
CA LEU A 675 -17.86 16.83 47.23
C LEU A 675 -17.62 15.57 46.39
N GLN A 676 -17.10 14.49 46.97
CA GLN A 676 -16.92 13.20 46.32
C GLN A 676 -18.29 12.57 46.01
N ALA A 677 -19.24 12.63 46.94
CA ALA A 677 -20.61 12.20 46.71
C ALA A 677 -21.31 13.04 45.63
N GLN A 678 -21.02 14.34 45.51
CA GLN A 678 -21.47 15.15 44.38
C GLN A 678 -20.79 14.72 43.06
N LEU A 679 -19.47 14.49 43.04
CA LEU A 679 -18.75 14.02 41.86
C LEU A 679 -19.26 12.65 41.39
N ASP A 680 -19.52 11.72 42.31
CA ASP A 680 -20.08 10.40 42.00
C ASP A 680 -21.55 10.51 41.53
N ALA A 681 -22.32 11.45 42.08
CA ALA A 681 -23.68 11.73 41.63
C ALA A 681 -23.72 12.39 40.24
N PHE A 682 -22.76 13.26 39.91
CA PHE A 682 -22.60 13.80 38.55
C PHE A 682 -22.06 12.73 37.57
N GLY A 683 -21.11 11.89 38.01
CA GLY A 683 -20.55 10.82 37.20
C GLY A 683 -21.54 9.71 36.83
N ARG A 684 -22.58 9.49 37.64
CA ARG A 684 -23.65 8.52 37.36
C ARG A 684 -24.89 9.10 36.69
N ASN A 685 -25.06 10.43 36.64
CA ASN A 685 -26.15 11.11 35.96
C ASN A 685 -25.62 11.86 34.72
N GLY A 686 -25.48 11.16 33.60
CA GLY A 686 -24.96 11.72 32.36
C GLY A 686 -25.86 12.82 31.76
N MET A 687 -25.54 14.09 32.07
CA MET A 687 -26.22 15.26 31.50
C MET A 687 -25.23 16.40 31.21
N GLN A 688 -24.43 16.20 30.16
CA GLN A 688 -24.04 17.21 29.15
C GLN A 688 -24.23 18.70 29.53
N LEU A 689 -23.24 19.32 30.19
CA LEU A 689 -22.96 20.76 30.08
C LEU A 689 -21.45 21.04 30.08
N SER A 690 -21.04 22.07 29.34
CA SER A 690 -19.68 22.23 28.80
C SER A 690 -18.64 22.81 29.77
N PRO A 691 -17.41 22.27 29.82
CA PRO A 691 -16.23 23.06 30.12
C PRO A 691 -15.81 23.88 28.88
N SER A 692 -15.45 25.14 29.07
CA SER A 692 -14.80 25.96 28.02
C SER A 692 -13.29 25.96 28.21
N LYS A 693 -12.54 26.15 27.10
CA LYS A 693 -11.08 26.34 27.03
C LYS A 693 -10.22 25.07 27.20
N ILE A 694 -10.24 24.21 26.19
CA ILE A 694 -9.06 23.69 25.49
C ILE A 694 -9.44 23.61 24.00
N ALA A 695 -8.47 23.51 23.09
CA ALA A 695 -8.70 23.63 21.65
C ALA A 695 -9.72 22.60 21.15
N LYS A 696 -10.73 23.08 20.40
CA LYS A 696 -11.53 22.21 19.53
C LYS A 696 -10.79 22.06 18.21
N GLU A 697 -10.71 20.85 17.69
CA GLU A 697 -10.61 20.69 16.24
C GLU A 697 -11.82 21.36 15.60
N VAL A 698 -11.58 22.15 14.56
CA VAL A 698 -12.67 22.69 13.74
C VAL A 698 -13.15 21.55 12.87
N ALA A 699 -14.38 21.08 13.11
CA ALA A 699 -15.02 20.10 12.24
C ALA A 699 -14.97 20.60 10.78
N PRO A 700 -14.69 19.73 9.79
CA PRO A 700 -14.63 20.13 8.38
C PRO A 700 -15.88 20.94 8.01
N ARG A 701 -15.65 22.14 7.46
CA ARG A 701 -16.74 23.02 7.03
C ARG A 701 -17.43 22.36 5.84
N LEU A 702 -18.74 22.17 5.93
CA LEU A 702 -19.51 21.61 4.83
C LEU A 702 -19.45 22.61 3.68
N PHE A 703 -19.05 22.16 2.50
CA PHE A 703 -19.01 22.96 1.29
C PHE A 703 -19.78 22.20 0.21
N CYS A 704 -20.73 22.88 -0.41
CA CYS A 704 -21.55 22.29 -1.46
C CYS A 704 -21.03 22.72 -2.84
N ASP A 705 -20.31 21.82 -3.52
CA ASP A 705 -19.72 22.01 -4.85
C ASP A 705 -20.77 22.37 -5.93
N ILE A 706 -22.06 22.14 -5.67
CA ILE A 706 -23.18 22.39 -6.59
C ILE A 706 -23.70 23.84 -6.51
N CYS A 707 -23.42 24.57 -5.42
CA CYS A 707 -23.93 25.95 -5.22
C CYS A 707 -22.95 26.95 -4.55
N ASP A 708 -21.69 26.56 -4.33
CA ASP A 708 -20.63 27.39 -3.71
C ASP A 708 -20.96 27.94 -2.30
N MET A 709 -21.91 27.31 -1.58
CA MET A 709 -22.32 27.75 -0.24
C MET A 709 -21.70 26.89 0.86
N PHE A 710 -21.10 27.57 1.84
CA PHE A 710 -20.53 26.95 3.06
C PHE A 710 -21.56 26.79 4.18
N ASP A 711 -21.41 25.72 4.96
CA ASP A 711 -22.08 25.40 6.23
C ASP A 711 -23.62 25.32 6.21
N LEU A 712 -24.28 25.25 5.05
CA LEU A 712 -25.75 25.11 4.96
C LEU A 712 -26.25 23.68 4.69
N HIS A 713 -25.59 22.95 3.79
CA HIS A 713 -25.92 21.56 3.42
C HIS A 713 -24.69 20.90 2.81
N ASP A 714 -24.69 19.56 2.75
CA ASP A 714 -23.64 18.78 2.08
C ASP A 714 -23.96 18.58 0.59
N THR A 715 -22.99 18.14 -0.21
CA THR A 715 -23.07 18.00 -1.67
C THR A 715 -24.06 16.92 -2.14
N GLU A 716 -24.63 16.10 -1.25
CA GLU A 716 -25.73 15.15 -1.57
C GLU A 716 -27.13 15.64 -1.16
N ASP A 717 -27.22 16.72 -0.36
CA ASP A 717 -28.48 17.33 0.11
C ASP A 717 -28.82 18.63 -0.65
N CYS A 718 -28.19 18.89 -1.81
CA CYS A 718 -28.31 20.18 -2.48
C CYS A 718 -29.70 20.38 -3.13
N PRO A 719 -30.45 21.46 -2.82
CA PRO A 719 -31.78 21.68 -3.40
C PRO A 719 -31.80 21.80 -4.93
N GLN A 720 -30.67 22.16 -5.55
CA GLN A 720 -30.51 22.26 -7.02
C GLN A 720 -30.29 20.89 -7.68
N GLN A 721 -29.88 19.89 -6.92
CA GLN A 721 -29.61 18.51 -7.36
C GLN A 721 -30.90 17.74 -7.69
N ALA A 722 -32.03 18.20 -7.17
CA ALA A 722 -33.37 17.68 -7.43
C ALA A 722 -34.17 18.52 -8.46
N SER A 723 -33.55 19.51 -9.11
CA SER A 723 -34.22 20.35 -10.11
C SER A 723 -33.66 20.14 -11.52
N ASP A 724 -34.38 19.37 -12.34
CA ASP A 724 -34.12 19.18 -13.79
C ASP A 724 -34.38 20.48 -14.58
N SER A 725 -33.52 21.48 -14.43
CA SER A 725 -33.54 22.70 -15.23
C SER A 725 -32.15 23.35 -15.27
N PRO A 726 -31.61 23.67 -16.47
CA PRO A 726 -30.26 24.22 -16.59
C PRO A 726 -30.15 25.60 -15.94
N PRO A 727 -29.04 25.91 -15.24
CA PRO A 727 -28.93 27.14 -14.48
C PRO A 727 -28.83 28.37 -15.39
N PRO A 728 -29.51 29.49 -15.07
CA PRO A 728 -29.26 30.77 -15.73
C PRO A 728 -27.84 31.26 -15.37
N SER A 729 -27.13 31.81 -16.37
CA SER A 729 -25.71 32.15 -16.24
C SER A 729 -25.39 33.02 -15.01
N PRO A 730 -24.29 32.75 -14.28
CA PRO A 730 -23.96 33.45 -13.05
C PRO A 730 -23.77 34.95 -13.29
N ARG A 731 -24.47 35.78 -12.50
CA ARG A 731 -24.26 37.23 -12.49
C ARG A 731 -23.05 37.55 -11.63
N PRO A 732 -22.15 38.46 -12.04
CA PRO A 732 -20.98 38.82 -11.23
C PRO A 732 -21.42 39.53 -9.94
N HIS A 733 -21.18 38.89 -8.79
CA HIS A 733 -21.47 39.47 -7.49
C HIS A 733 -20.49 40.62 -7.17
N ARG A 734 -21.00 41.86 -7.20
CA ARG A 734 -20.27 43.02 -6.66
C ARG A 734 -20.17 42.90 -5.13
N ILE A 735 -19.01 42.48 -4.62
CA ILE A 735 -18.72 42.49 -3.19
C ILE A 735 -18.57 43.94 -2.71
N ALA A 736 -19.48 44.38 -1.84
CA ALA A 736 -19.45 45.71 -1.24
C ALA A 736 -18.51 45.73 -0.02
N GLY A 737 -17.21 45.91 -0.24
CA GLY A 737 -16.21 45.90 0.84
C GLY A 737 -14.79 46.21 0.38
N SER A 738 -14.55 47.41 -0.16
CA SER A 738 -13.26 47.76 -0.75
C SER A 738 -12.13 47.91 0.28
N ARG A 739 -11.38 46.83 0.50
CA ARG A 739 -9.93 46.91 0.64
C ARG A 739 -9.33 46.44 -0.68
N LYS A 740 -8.53 47.27 -1.35
CA LYS A 740 -7.64 46.74 -2.39
C LYS A 740 -6.66 45.81 -1.68
N MET A 741 -6.70 44.52 -2.01
CA MET A 741 -5.45 43.79 -2.09
C MET A 741 -4.79 44.29 -3.37
N GLU A 742 -3.56 44.79 -3.26
CA GLU A 742 -2.73 44.98 -4.44
C GLU A 742 -2.33 43.58 -4.91
N GLU A 743 -2.59 43.29 -6.20
CA GLU A 743 -2.17 42.04 -6.80
C GLU A 743 -0.64 41.98 -6.73
N ARG A 744 -0.11 40.89 -6.16
CA ARG A 744 1.32 40.75 -5.94
C ARG A 744 1.97 40.47 -7.30
N PRO A 745 2.87 41.33 -7.79
CA PRO A 745 3.45 41.17 -9.12
C PRO A 745 4.16 39.82 -9.24
N TYR A 746 3.91 39.15 -10.35
CA TYR A 746 4.35 37.78 -10.61
C TYR A 746 4.86 37.69 -12.05
N CYS A 747 6.00 37.04 -12.20
CA CYS A 747 6.65 36.89 -13.49
C CYS A 747 6.38 35.49 -14.06
N ASP A 748 5.61 35.42 -15.15
CA ASP A 748 5.34 34.18 -15.88
C ASP A 748 6.57 33.63 -16.63
N ILE A 749 7.67 34.41 -16.71
CA ILE A 749 8.90 34.04 -17.43
C ILE A 749 9.88 33.27 -16.52
N CYS A 750 9.89 33.58 -15.21
CA CYS A 750 10.76 32.92 -14.23
C CYS A 750 10.04 32.41 -12.96
N GLU A 751 8.70 32.37 -12.98
CA GLU A 751 7.78 31.79 -11.98
C GLU A 751 7.94 32.34 -10.54
N VAL A 752 8.49 33.55 -10.36
CA VAL A 752 8.69 34.18 -9.04
C VAL A 752 7.84 35.44 -8.82
N PHE A 753 7.43 35.62 -7.56
CA PHE A 753 6.73 36.82 -7.10
C PHE A 753 7.71 37.93 -6.72
N GLY A 754 7.56 39.12 -7.31
CA GLY A 754 8.32 40.31 -6.94
C GLY A 754 8.49 41.35 -8.05
N HIS A 755 8.30 40.93 -9.30
CA HIS A 755 8.26 41.78 -10.50
C HIS A 755 7.26 41.15 -11.49
N ASP A 756 6.77 41.94 -12.45
CA ASP A 756 5.90 41.44 -13.53
C ASP A 756 6.75 40.99 -14.74
N SER A 757 6.15 40.15 -15.60
CA SER A 757 6.77 39.58 -16.81
C SER A 757 7.40 40.60 -17.78
N SER A 758 7.10 41.90 -17.66
CA SER A 758 7.71 42.98 -18.45
C SER A 758 9.00 43.56 -17.87
N GLU A 759 9.40 43.16 -16.66
CA GLU A 759 10.60 43.63 -15.95
C GLU A 759 11.62 42.50 -15.73
N CYS A 760 11.39 41.32 -16.31
CA CYS A 760 12.32 40.19 -16.29
C CYS A 760 13.49 40.44 -17.25
N ASP A 761 14.70 40.01 -16.87
CA ASP A 761 15.84 39.99 -17.78
C ASP A 761 15.90 38.61 -18.48
N ASP A 762 15.67 38.59 -19.80
CA ASP A 762 15.65 37.36 -20.62
C ASP A 762 16.95 36.54 -20.50
N ALA A 763 18.05 37.16 -20.05
CA ALA A 763 19.39 36.56 -19.99
C ALA A 763 19.61 35.51 -18.88
N GLU A 764 18.71 35.39 -17.88
CA GLU A 764 18.83 34.41 -16.78
C GLU A 764 17.74 33.32 -16.79
N THR A 765 17.28 32.92 -17.99
CA THR A 765 16.45 31.70 -18.19
C THR A 765 17.32 30.46 -18.49
N PHE A 766 16.82 29.26 -18.12
CA PHE A 766 17.57 27.99 -18.06
C PHE A 766 17.08 26.95 -19.08
#